data_AF-A0A2T3W3K3-F1
#
_entry.id   AF-A0A2T3W3K3-F1
#
_cell.length_a   1.000
_cell.length_b   1.000
_cell.length_c   1.000
_cell.angle_alpha   90.00
_cell.angle_beta   90.00
_cell.angle_gamma   90.00
#
_symmetry.space_group_name_H-M   'P 1'
#
loop_
_entity.id
_entity.type
_entity.pdbx_description
1 polymer ?
#
loop_
_entity_poly.entity_id
_entity_poly.type
_entity_poly.pdbx_seq_one_letter_code
_entity_poly.pdbx_strand_id
1 'polypeptide(L)'
;MQRSAAKMKALAGKPTEQAALLDQWIDSHTRQVPMKNSVVQNLGPTGEGLSWWQGALANSVTPALMGPAAAQDLTTGHTRKLSEAHTGLGFSLSPMPVGLKTTVTRDALDLSNHAAAVLKAMLGAVAAKDRHAVAAAYAKRNGGKTLSAALGELILDANVRGPLMALVPPPVNEETLTLDAFLEQIAVGLVYSNQSAAEMNADTLDERRHSNPAALLSHFGYTAGPLILGRWGLQMRVFTPKAKGRWQTPIVAFRGTEGVQFDVQGKAAAAKAKADGGSMQAQAAARRGGIEGTVDTVIGDASPTQIGWLQVQPNQDLIEANLARVKGKAISTGHSLGGAIAQLVPALYPAEFDQVVTFQAANIDKAMVDKMRAYNGGKGQADPVTARHYRIDGDVVPTAGEKPLDGQIYYFDRVSRDKGSGKPFTNDAAMNASAGHVTPMLSTYLRGQRTLSPDLQEIVDNGLKDEATLSAKPGQKVQEVKTVFGGSYATAQDPRIVTEGNRKLATGKLHLVPGTDPFEEVVYANIAYNTLLSHIENLAADRSIKTFEQFKTRAEPLLSGTAPLPLDPDDVTLSKVLNMDHTETDYEARPIVGYPGTMPAFPAKYAPIKSYFDNGVPISPDVRVQVRSQLEIIWRAWRG
;
A
#
# COMPACT_ATOMS: atom_id res chain seq x y z
N MET A 1 2.45 -31.69 -28.76
CA MET A 1 1.14 -31.09 -28.39
C MET A 1 0.01 -32.13 -28.30
N GLN A 2 -0.47 -32.71 -29.42
CA GLN A 2 -1.62 -33.63 -29.41
C GLN A 2 -1.42 -34.86 -28.51
N ARG A 3 -0.22 -35.46 -28.50
CA ARG A 3 0.11 -36.59 -27.60
C ARG A 3 -0.02 -36.23 -26.12
N SER A 4 0.47 -35.06 -25.70
CA SER A 4 0.39 -34.62 -24.30
C SER A 4 -1.05 -34.31 -23.87
N ALA A 5 -1.82 -33.66 -24.75
CA ALA A 5 -3.23 -33.41 -24.52
C ALA A 5 -4.03 -34.73 -24.44
N ALA A 6 -3.75 -35.70 -25.31
CA ALA A 6 -4.38 -37.02 -25.28
C ALA A 6 -4.07 -37.78 -23.98
N LYS A 7 -2.81 -37.75 -23.52
CA LYS A 7 -2.43 -38.30 -22.21
C LYS A 7 -3.21 -37.64 -21.08
N MET A 8 -3.34 -36.31 -21.07
CA MET A 8 -4.09 -35.60 -20.03
C MET A 8 -5.60 -35.95 -20.05
N LYS A 9 -6.19 -36.08 -21.24
CA LYS A 9 -7.60 -36.50 -21.41
C LYS A 9 -7.83 -37.95 -20.97
N ALA A 10 -6.88 -38.84 -21.20
CA ALA A 10 -6.95 -40.24 -20.76
C ALA A 10 -6.99 -40.37 -19.22
N LEU A 11 -6.57 -39.33 -18.51
CA LEU A 11 -6.59 -39.23 -17.05
C LEU A 11 -7.81 -38.45 -16.50
N ALA A 12 -8.85 -38.22 -17.30
CA ALA A 12 -10.05 -37.50 -16.86
C ALA A 12 -10.67 -38.14 -15.60
N GLY A 13 -11.10 -37.30 -14.65
CA GLY A 13 -11.60 -37.76 -13.35
C GLY A 13 -10.52 -38.28 -12.38
N LYS A 14 -9.23 -38.21 -12.75
CA LYS A 14 -8.11 -38.67 -11.91
C LYS A 14 -7.17 -37.51 -11.54
N PRO A 15 -7.59 -36.61 -10.63
CA PRO A 15 -6.90 -35.34 -10.39
C PRO A 15 -5.45 -35.50 -9.91
N THR A 16 -5.16 -36.52 -9.11
CA THR A 16 -3.79 -36.81 -8.63
C THR A 16 -2.85 -37.22 -9.75
N GLU A 17 -3.31 -38.05 -10.70
CA GLU A 17 -2.51 -38.48 -11.85
C GLU A 17 -2.27 -37.32 -12.82
N GLN A 18 -3.30 -36.50 -13.05
CA GLN A 18 -3.20 -35.29 -13.86
C GLN A 18 -2.21 -34.27 -13.25
N ALA A 19 -2.27 -34.07 -11.93
CA ALA A 19 -1.36 -33.19 -11.21
C ALA A 19 0.09 -33.69 -11.29
N ALA A 20 0.33 -35.00 -11.11
CA ALA A 20 1.67 -35.59 -11.23
C ALA A 20 2.25 -35.43 -12.65
N LEU A 21 1.42 -35.56 -13.69
CA LEU A 21 1.84 -35.35 -15.07
C LEU A 21 2.21 -33.88 -15.36
N LEU A 22 1.44 -32.92 -14.81
CA LEU A 22 1.79 -31.49 -14.91
C LEU A 22 3.10 -31.19 -14.19
N ASP A 23 3.25 -31.70 -12.98
CA ASP A 23 4.43 -31.54 -12.13
C ASP A 23 5.70 -32.04 -12.81
N GLN A 24 5.68 -33.28 -13.30
CA GLN A 24 6.78 -33.88 -14.05
C GLN A 24 7.13 -33.07 -15.31
N TRP A 25 6.12 -32.55 -16.02
CA TRP A 25 6.36 -31.74 -17.22
C TRP A 25 7.00 -30.41 -16.86
N ILE A 26 6.51 -29.72 -15.83
CA ILE A 26 7.05 -28.43 -15.38
C ILE A 26 8.51 -28.60 -14.96
N ASP A 27 8.80 -29.62 -14.14
CA ASP A 27 10.15 -29.91 -13.66
C ASP A 27 11.11 -30.19 -14.83
N SER A 28 10.72 -31.05 -15.78
CA SER A 28 11.58 -31.40 -16.92
C SER A 28 11.83 -30.26 -17.92
N HIS A 29 11.09 -29.15 -17.82
CA HIS A 29 11.24 -27.97 -18.68
C HIS A 29 11.73 -26.74 -17.91
N THR A 30 11.98 -26.87 -16.61
CA THR A 30 12.57 -25.81 -15.80
C THR A 30 14.07 -25.78 -16.04
N ARG A 31 14.62 -24.58 -16.26
CA ARG A 31 16.05 -24.36 -16.47
C ARG A 31 16.51 -23.15 -15.70
N GLN A 32 17.76 -23.20 -15.24
CA GLN A 32 18.44 -22.04 -14.70
C GLN A 32 18.84 -21.10 -15.84
N VAL A 33 18.34 -19.87 -15.79
CA VAL A 33 18.62 -18.78 -16.73
C VAL A 33 19.55 -17.77 -16.04
N PRO A 34 20.73 -17.49 -16.59
CA PRO A 34 21.59 -16.41 -16.10
C PRO A 34 20.93 -15.06 -16.28
N MET A 35 20.93 -14.24 -15.23
CA MET A 35 20.45 -12.87 -15.29
C MET A 35 21.57 -11.97 -15.83
N LYS A 36 21.33 -11.27 -16.94
CA LYS A 36 22.39 -10.67 -17.79
C LYS A 36 22.77 -9.22 -17.49
N ASN A 37 21.98 -8.48 -16.72
CA ASN A 37 22.10 -7.03 -16.59
C ASN A 37 22.39 -6.56 -15.16
N SER A 38 23.19 -5.51 -14.99
CA SER A 38 23.28 -4.84 -13.68
C SER A 38 21.99 -4.08 -13.33
N VAL A 39 21.79 -3.80 -12.04
CA VAL A 39 20.71 -2.95 -11.49
C VAL A 39 20.54 -1.66 -12.30
N VAL A 40 21.64 -0.96 -12.60
CA VAL A 40 21.65 0.28 -13.39
C VAL A 40 21.16 0.08 -14.82
N GLN A 41 21.59 -1.01 -15.47
CA GLN A 41 21.20 -1.29 -16.86
C GLN A 41 19.70 -1.61 -17.00
N ASN A 42 19.06 -2.11 -15.94
CA ASN A 42 17.62 -2.39 -15.96
C ASN A 42 16.75 -1.15 -15.67
N LEU A 43 17.27 -0.14 -14.98
CA LEU A 43 16.55 1.11 -14.70
C LEU A 43 16.51 2.08 -15.89
N GLY A 44 17.29 1.83 -16.95
CA GLY A 44 17.25 2.62 -18.19
C GLY A 44 17.45 4.14 -17.93
N PRO A 45 16.74 5.02 -18.66
CA PRO A 45 16.82 6.48 -18.50
C PRO A 45 16.44 6.98 -17.09
N THR A 46 15.66 6.21 -16.32
CA THR A 46 15.29 6.53 -14.94
C THR A 46 16.49 6.41 -14.00
N GLY A 47 17.44 5.51 -14.31
CA GLY A 47 18.71 5.40 -13.62
C GLY A 47 19.66 6.59 -13.87
N GLU A 48 19.52 7.27 -15.02
CA GLU A 48 20.31 8.45 -15.38
C GLU A 48 19.85 9.73 -14.67
N GLY A 49 18.61 9.77 -14.17
CA GLY A 49 18.02 10.90 -13.43
C GLY A 49 18.22 10.85 -11.91
N LEU A 50 18.82 9.79 -11.37
CA LEU A 50 19.15 9.69 -9.94
C LEU A 50 20.34 10.60 -9.64
N SER A 51 20.24 11.44 -8.60
CA SER A 51 21.42 12.19 -8.13
C SER A 51 22.53 11.24 -7.72
N TRP A 52 23.79 11.68 -7.80
CA TRP A 52 24.95 10.80 -7.61
C TRP A 52 24.94 10.01 -6.29
N TRP A 53 24.36 10.55 -5.22
CA TRP A 53 24.22 9.85 -3.93
C TRP A 53 23.03 8.87 -3.90
N GLN A 54 21.92 9.14 -4.62
CA GLN A 54 20.81 8.20 -4.82
C GLN A 54 21.23 7.02 -5.72
N GLY A 55 22.02 7.29 -6.76
CA GLY A 55 22.65 6.27 -7.60
C GLY A 55 23.71 5.47 -6.84
N ALA A 56 24.48 6.11 -5.95
CA ALA A 56 25.42 5.41 -5.08
C ALA A 56 24.71 4.54 -4.03
N LEU A 57 23.59 5.00 -3.44
CA LEU A 57 22.76 4.17 -2.56
C LEU A 57 22.17 2.98 -3.33
N ALA A 58 21.53 3.21 -4.47
CA ALA A 58 20.94 2.14 -5.29
C ALA A 58 21.96 1.08 -5.76
N ASN A 59 23.23 1.45 -5.98
CA ASN A 59 24.25 0.53 -6.50
C ASN A 59 25.20 -0.08 -5.46
N SER A 60 25.43 0.58 -4.33
CA SER A 60 26.32 0.07 -3.27
C SER A 60 25.57 -0.64 -2.14
N VAL A 61 24.33 -0.22 -1.86
CA VAL A 61 23.50 -0.73 -0.76
C VAL A 61 22.70 -1.94 -1.25
N THR A 62 22.05 -1.84 -2.42
CA THR A 62 21.10 -2.88 -2.89
C THR A 62 21.76 -4.25 -3.18
N PRO A 63 22.90 -4.37 -3.90
CA PRO A 63 23.53 -5.67 -4.14
C PRO A 63 24.25 -6.25 -2.91
N ALA A 64 24.79 -5.40 -2.04
CA ALA A 64 25.50 -5.81 -0.82
C ALA A 64 24.54 -6.22 0.32
N LEU A 65 23.30 -5.70 0.34
CA LEU A 65 22.33 -5.94 1.42
C LEU A 65 21.18 -6.88 1.04
N MET A 66 20.78 -6.93 -0.24
CA MET A 66 19.69 -7.81 -0.70
C MET A 66 20.19 -9.03 -1.50
N GLY A 67 21.49 -9.06 -1.79
CA GLY A 67 22.07 -9.92 -2.82
C GLY A 67 21.80 -9.37 -4.23
N PRO A 68 22.68 -9.62 -5.21
CA PRO A 68 22.54 -9.06 -6.57
C PRO A 68 21.23 -9.46 -7.27
N ALA A 69 20.68 -10.63 -6.91
CA ALA A 69 19.42 -11.19 -7.37
C ALA A 69 18.20 -10.29 -7.12
N ALA A 70 18.02 -9.91 -5.86
CA ALA A 70 16.88 -9.14 -5.39
C ALA A 70 16.92 -7.69 -5.89
N ALA A 71 18.14 -7.13 -5.95
CA ALA A 71 18.40 -5.83 -6.53
C ALA A 71 18.03 -5.81 -8.02
N GLN A 72 18.40 -6.87 -8.74
CA GLN A 72 18.10 -6.99 -10.16
C GLN A 72 16.60 -7.12 -10.43
N ASP A 73 15.89 -7.92 -9.63
CA ASP A 73 14.46 -8.13 -9.80
C ASP A 73 13.66 -6.83 -9.56
N LEU A 74 13.93 -6.10 -8.47
CA LEU A 74 13.37 -4.76 -8.21
C LEU A 74 13.53 -3.81 -9.41
N THR A 75 14.67 -3.88 -10.10
CA THR A 75 14.92 -3.06 -11.29
C THR A 75 14.31 -3.59 -12.59
N THR A 76 13.95 -4.87 -12.65
CA THR A 76 13.25 -5.47 -13.80
C THR A 76 11.72 -5.44 -13.64
N GLY A 77 11.21 -4.99 -12.49
CA GLY A 77 9.77 -4.89 -12.22
C GLY A 77 9.13 -6.19 -11.73
N HIS A 78 9.95 -7.13 -11.26
CA HIS A 78 9.53 -8.40 -10.66
C HIS A 78 10.11 -8.51 -9.25
N THR A 79 9.41 -9.12 -8.30
CA THR A 79 9.85 -9.12 -6.89
C THR A 79 10.01 -10.52 -6.28
N ARG A 80 9.88 -11.60 -7.06
CA ARG A 80 9.76 -12.98 -6.57
C ARG A 80 11.12 -13.63 -6.37
N LYS A 81 11.28 -14.42 -5.29
CA LYS A 81 12.52 -15.15 -4.96
C LYS A 81 13.11 -15.87 -6.17
N LEU A 82 14.43 -15.79 -6.25
CA LEU A 82 15.21 -16.72 -7.07
C LEU A 82 15.45 -18.03 -6.33
N SER A 83 15.58 -19.10 -7.11
CA SER A 83 16.39 -20.25 -6.73
C SER A 83 17.87 -19.86 -6.71
N GLU A 84 18.55 -20.34 -5.68
CA GLU A 84 19.99 -20.35 -5.39
C GLU A 84 20.93 -19.44 -6.23
N ALA A 85 21.57 -18.49 -5.55
CA ALA A 85 22.71 -17.76 -6.11
C ALA A 85 23.99 -18.62 -6.05
N HIS A 86 24.55 -18.98 -7.20
CA HIS A 86 25.86 -19.64 -7.26
C HIS A 86 26.98 -18.61 -7.43
N THR A 87 27.90 -18.53 -6.46
CA THR A 87 29.12 -17.73 -6.55
C THR A 87 30.20 -18.55 -7.27
N GLY A 88 30.56 -18.17 -8.49
CA GLY A 88 31.70 -18.75 -9.22
C GLY A 88 32.96 -17.88 -9.06
N LEU A 89 34.03 -18.42 -8.49
CA LEU A 89 35.36 -17.77 -8.46
C LEU A 89 35.99 -17.81 -9.85
N GLY A 90 35.93 -16.70 -10.58
CA GLY A 90 36.71 -16.51 -11.81
C GLY A 90 38.11 -16.00 -11.47
N PHE A 91 39.13 -16.86 -11.57
CA PHE A 91 40.53 -16.44 -11.47
C PHE A 91 40.97 -15.73 -12.76
N SER A 92 41.45 -14.49 -12.64
CA SER A 92 42.17 -13.78 -13.70
C SER A 92 43.52 -13.33 -13.15
N LEU A 93 44.59 -13.75 -13.81
CA LEU A 93 45.99 -13.43 -13.48
C LEU A 93 46.37 -12.08 -14.10
N SER A 94 45.98 -10.94 -13.50
CA SER A 94 46.60 -9.61 -13.75
C SER A 94 46.07 -8.52 -12.80
N PRO A 95 46.83 -7.44 -12.52
CA PRO A 95 46.58 -6.55 -11.39
C PRO A 95 45.61 -5.41 -11.77
N MET A 96 44.31 -5.61 -11.49
CA MET A 96 43.30 -4.54 -11.38
C MET A 96 42.24 -4.94 -10.34
N PRO A 97 41.49 -3.99 -9.74
CA PRO A 97 40.57 -4.28 -8.64
C PRO A 97 39.50 -5.26 -9.11
N VAL A 98 39.49 -6.44 -8.49
CA VAL A 98 38.65 -7.58 -8.88
C VAL A 98 37.21 -7.28 -8.46
N GLY A 99 36.37 -6.89 -9.41
CA GLY A 99 34.92 -6.94 -9.24
C GLY A 99 34.48 -8.40 -9.27
N LEU A 100 33.98 -8.92 -8.14
CA LEU A 100 33.27 -10.20 -8.08
C LEU A 100 32.13 -10.20 -9.12
N LYS A 101 32.26 -10.98 -10.20
CA LYS A 101 31.14 -11.27 -11.10
C LYS A 101 30.28 -12.36 -10.48
N THR A 102 29.35 -11.97 -9.62
CA THR A 102 28.25 -12.83 -9.19
C THR A 102 27.32 -13.05 -10.37
N THR A 103 27.40 -14.23 -11.00
CA THR A 103 26.39 -14.65 -11.96
C THR A 103 25.19 -15.15 -11.19
N VAL A 104 24.13 -14.36 -11.16
CA VAL A 104 22.87 -14.78 -10.56
C VAL A 104 22.08 -15.57 -11.59
N THR A 105 21.61 -16.76 -11.21
CA THR A 105 20.72 -17.60 -12.00
C THR A 105 19.33 -17.62 -11.40
N ARG A 106 18.32 -17.88 -12.23
CA ARG A 106 16.95 -18.12 -11.78
C ARG A 106 16.33 -19.29 -12.52
N ASP A 107 15.44 -20.02 -11.88
CA ASP A 107 14.60 -20.97 -12.58
C ASP A 107 13.57 -20.27 -13.46
N ALA A 108 13.47 -20.72 -14.70
CA ALA A 108 12.43 -20.33 -15.63
C ALA A 108 12.03 -21.54 -16.47
N LEU A 109 10.78 -21.57 -16.92
CA LEU A 109 10.38 -22.55 -17.91
C LEU A 109 11.02 -22.20 -19.26
N ASP A 110 11.62 -23.20 -19.93
CA ASP A 110 12.03 -23.09 -21.33
C ASP A 110 10.78 -23.01 -22.22
N LEU A 111 10.25 -21.79 -22.35
CA LEU A 111 9.07 -21.49 -23.13
C LEU A 111 9.42 -21.06 -24.54
N SER A 112 10.18 -21.89 -25.25
CA SER A 112 10.07 -21.89 -26.72
C SER A 112 8.58 -21.92 -27.10
N ASN A 113 8.19 -21.27 -28.22
CA ASN A 113 6.80 -21.23 -28.68
C ASN A 113 6.15 -22.63 -28.69
N HIS A 114 6.94 -23.69 -28.91
CA HIS A 114 6.49 -25.07 -28.82
C HIS A 114 6.14 -25.53 -27.40
N ALA A 115 7.02 -25.31 -26.43
CA ALA A 115 6.81 -25.76 -25.04
C ALA A 115 5.62 -25.05 -24.38
N ALA A 116 5.48 -23.74 -24.58
CA ALA A 116 4.32 -22.98 -24.11
C ALA A 116 3.01 -23.54 -24.69
N ALA A 117 3.00 -23.89 -25.99
CA ALA A 117 1.84 -24.47 -26.64
C ALA A 117 1.52 -25.90 -26.16
N VAL A 118 2.54 -26.69 -25.79
CA VAL A 118 2.34 -28.01 -25.17
C VAL A 118 1.70 -27.87 -23.79
N LEU A 119 2.23 -27.01 -22.92
CA LEU A 119 1.66 -26.76 -21.60
C LEU A 119 0.22 -26.25 -21.71
N LYS A 120 -0.04 -25.30 -22.61
CA LYS A 120 -1.40 -24.80 -22.89
C LYS A 120 -2.35 -25.94 -23.28
N ALA A 121 -1.90 -26.86 -24.14
CA ALA A 121 -2.71 -27.99 -24.56
C ALA A 121 -2.95 -29.00 -23.43
N MET A 122 -1.99 -29.17 -22.51
CA MET A 122 -2.17 -30.00 -21.31
C MET A 122 -3.19 -29.37 -20.34
N LEU A 123 -3.01 -28.10 -19.98
CA LEU A 123 -3.94 -27.37 -19.10
C LEU A 123 -5.35 -27.32 -19.70
N GLY A 124 -5.46 -27.05 -21.01
CA GLY A 124 -6.74 -27.02 -21.72
C GLY A 124 -7.41 -28.38 -21.88
N ALA A 125 -6.67 -29.48 -21.69
CA ALA A 125 -7.21 -30.84 -21.71
C ALA A 125 -7.80 -31.28 -20.36
N VAL A 126 -7.53 -30.54 -19.27
CA VAL A 126 -8.20 -30.75 -17.98
C VAL A 126 -9.63 -30.25 -18.08
N ALA A 127 -10.59 -31.14 -17.85
CA ALA A 127 -12.02 -30.79 -17.88
C ALA A 127 -12.31 -29.69 -16.85
N ALA A 128 -13.17 -28.73 -17.19
CA ALA A 128 -13.47 -27.57 -16.34
C ALA A 128 -13.87 -27.97 -14.91
N LYS A 129 -14.70 -29.01 -14.77
CA LYS A 129 -15.12 -29.59 -13.48
C LYS A 129 -13.98 -30.16 -12.63
N ASP A 130 -12.88 -30.58 -13.24
CA ASP A 130 -11.76 -31.25 -12.56
C ASP A 130 -10.65 -30.25 -12.17
N ARG A 131 -10.65 -29.04 -12.73
CA ARG A 131 -9.54 -28.06 -12.58
C ARG A 131 -9.21 -27.74 -11.12
N HIS A 132 -10.21 -27.53 -10.28
CA HIS A 132 -10.01 -27.26 -8.85
C HIS A 132 -9.38 -28.46 -8.13
N ALA A 133 -9.86 -29.67 -8.41
CA ALA A 133 -9.32 -30.88 -7.81
C ALA A 133 -7.88 -31.16 -8.26
N VAL A 134 -7.57 -30.94 -9.54
CA VAL A 134 -6.20 -31.05 -10.08
C VAL A 134 -5.26 -30.03 -9.42
N ALA A 135 -5.68 -28.77 -9.32
CA ALA A 135 -4.88 -27.73 -8.67
C ALA A 135 -4.63 -28.03 -7.18
N ALA A 136 -5.64 -28.53 -6.47
CA ALA A 136 -5.51 -28.95 -5.07
C ALA A 136 -4.57 -30.16 -4.92
N ALA A 137 -4.67 -31.15 -5.82
CA ALA A 137 -3.77 -32.29 -5.84
C ALA A 137 -2.32 -31.89 -6.15
N TYR A 138 -2.12 -30.93 -7.06
CA TYR A 138 -0.81 -30.34 -7.34
C TYR A 138 -0.22 -29.66 -6.10
N ALA A 139 -1.01 -28.82 -5.42
CA ALA A 139 -0.57 -28.14 -4.20
C ALA A 139 -0.19 -29.14 -3.09
N LYS A 140 -1.01 -30.17 -2.87
CA LYS A 140 -0.72 -31.23 -1.89
C LYS A 140 0.60 -31.95 -2.20
N ARG A 141 0.88 -32.20 -3.48
CA ARG A 141 2.13 -32.85 -3.92
C ARG A 141 3.36 -31.95 -3.73
N ASN A 142 3.19 -30.64 -3.90
CA ASN A 142 4.27 -29.66 -3.89
C ASN A 142 4.36 -28.87 -2.58
N GLY A 143 4.09 -29.52 -1.43
CA GLY A 143 4.28 -28.90 -0.10
C GLY A 143 3.42 -27.65 0.14
N GLY A 144 2.25 -27.56 -0.50
CA GLY A 144 1.35 -26.42 -0.44
C GLY A 144 1.53 -25.40 -1.58
N LYS A 145 2.59 -25.50 -2.38
CA LYS A 145 2.80 -24.59 -3.52
C LYS A 145 1.76 -24.84 -4.60
N THR A 146 0.92 -23.84 -4.86
CA THR A 146 -0.18 -23.94 -5.82
C THR A 146 0.35 -24.01 -7.27
N LEU A 147 -0.45 -24.59 -8.18
CA LEU A 147 -0.10 -24.60 -9.61
C LEU A 147 0.03 -23.18 -10.17
N SER A 148 -0.82 -22.25 -9.72
CA SER A 148 -0.72 -20.83 -10.06
C SER A 148 0.54 -20.16 -9.52
N ALA A 149 1.00 -20.50 -8.31
CA ALA A 149 2.30 -20.03 -7.80
C ALA A 149 3.45 -20.54 -8.67
N ALA A 150 3.50 -21.84 -8.95
CA ALA A 150 4.56 -22.44 -9.77
C ALA A 150 4.63 -21.81 -11.18
N LEU A 151 3.50 -21.71 -11.88
CA LEU A 151 3.44 -21.05 -13.19
C LEU A 151 3.75 -19.55 -13.10
N GLY A 152 3.37 -18.91 -11.99
CA GLY A 152 3.66 -17.52 -11.72
C GLY A 152 5.14 -17.21 -11.64
N GLU A 153 5.86 -17.99 -10.85
CA GLU A 153 7.30 -17.85 -10.65
C GLU A 153 8.10 -18.21 -11.92
N LEU A 154 7.69 -19.27 -12.62
CA LEU A 154 8.45 -19.80 -13.76
C LEU A 154 8.19 -19.07 -15.09
N ILE A 155 7.13 -18.27 -15.18
CA ILE A 155 6.69 -17.59 -16.42
C ILE A 155 6.49 -16.10 -16.18
N LEU A 156 7.54 -15.30 -16.38
CA LEU A 156 7.47 -13.86 -16.11
C LEU A 156 6.77 -13.06 -17.20
N ASP A 157 6.86 -13.47 -18.46
CA ASP A 157 6.18 -12.77 -19.55
C ASP A 157 4.66 -12.93 -19.42
N ALA A 158 3.99 -11.85 -19.04
CA ALA A 158 2.55 -11.78 -18.87
C ALA A 158 1.76 -12.13 -20.16
N ASN A 159 2.33 -11.89 -21.35
CA ASN A 159 1.69 -12.25 -22.63
C ASN A 159 1.64 -13.77 -22.83
N VAL A 160 2.61 -14.50 -22.27
CA VAL A 160 2.64 -15.97 -22.29
C VAL A 160 1.87 -16.54 -21.10
N ARG A 161 2.05 -15.96 -19.91
CA ARG A 161 1.43 -16.43 -18.66
C ARG A 161 -0.09 -16.26 -18.66
N GLY A 162 -0.62 -15.11 -19.10
CA GLY A 162 -2.05 -14.83 -19.04
C GLY A 162 -2.94 -15.90 -19.70
N PRO A 163 -2.67 -16.31 -20.95
CA PRO A 163 -3.41 -17.39 -21.60
C PRO A 163 -3.33 -18.75 -20.89
N LEU A 164 -2.23 -19.03 -20.18
CA LEU A 164 -2.08 -20.26 -19.37
C LEU A 164 -2.86 -20.14 -18.06
N MET A 165 -2.81 -18.97 -17.42
CA MET A 165 -3.53 -18.69 -16.17
C MET A 165 -5.05 -18.76 -16.34
N ALA A 166 -5.57 -18.43 -17.53
CA ALA A 166 -6.99 -18.60 -17.84
C ALA A 166 -7.45 -20.08 -17.88
N LEU A 167 -6.52 -21.04 -17.88
CA LEU A 167 -6.80 -22.48 -17.90
C LEU A 167 -6.66 -23.15 -16.53
N VAL A 168 -6.10 -22.45 -15.54
CA VAL A 168 -6.11 -22.88 -14.13
C VAL A 168 -7.34 -22.29 -13.42
N PRO A 169 -7.72 -22.81 -12.24
CA PRO A 169 -8.77 -22.19 -11.43
C PRO A 169 -8.52 -20.69 -11.19
N PRO A 170 -9.59 -19.88 -11.09
CA PRO A 170 -9.46 -18.47 -10.75
C PRO A 170 -8.76 -18.29 -9.40
N PRO A 171 -8.15 -17.11 -9.15
CA PRO A 171 -7.38 -16.84 -7.93
C PRO A 171 -8.17 -17.13 -6.66
N VAL A 172 -9.46 -16.81 -6.69
CA VAL A 172 -10.45 -17.03 -5.63
C VAL A 172 -11.76 -17.48 -6.26
N ASN A 173 -12.67 -18.04 -5.47
CA ASN A 173 -14.02 -18.33 -5.94
C ASN A 173 -14.77 -17.01 -6.26
N GLU A 174 -15.87 -17.09 -7.01
CA GLU A 174 -16.60 -15.92 -7.48
C GLU A 174 -17.16 -15.05 -6.35
N GLU A 175 -17.66 -15.65 -5.27
CA GLU A 175 -18.21 -14.92 -4.13
C GLU A 175 -17.14 -14.08 -3.43
N THR A 176 -15.97 -14.68 -3.15
CA THR A 176 -14.80 -14.00 -2.59
C THR A 176 -14.27 -12.95 -3.56
N LEU A 177 -14.21 -13.24 -4.87
CA LEU A 177 -13.78 -12.25 -5.87
C LEU A 177 -14.69 -11.04 -5.88
N THR A 178 -16.00 -11.25 -5.78
CA THR A 178 -17.01 -10.17 -5.79
C THR A 178 -16.85 -9.30 -4.55
N LEU A 179 -16.73 -9.92 -3.36
CA LEU A 179 -16.50 -9.18 -2.12
C LEU A 179 -15.18 -8.41 -2.18
N ASP A 180 -14.08 -9.06 -2.55
CA ASP A 180 -12.76 -8.44 -2.52
C ASP A 180 -12.63 -7.35 -3.59
N ALA A 181 -13.26 -7.50 -4.76
CA ALA A 181 -13.32 -6.44 -5.77
C ALA A 181 -14.18 -5.25 -5.30
N PHE A 182 -15.25 -5.47 -4.55
CA PHE A 182 -16.01 -4.39 -3.91
C PHE A 182 -15.19 -3.70 -2.81
N LEU A 183 -14.47 -4.47 -1.98
CA LEU A 183 -13.55 -3.94 -0.96
C LEU A 183 -12.41 -3.12 -1.58
N GLU A 184 -11.95 -3.46 -2.78
CA GLU A 184 -10.98 -2.63 -3.53
C GLU A 184 -11.56 -1.25 -3.85
N GLN A 185 -12.84 -1.16 -4.21
CA GLN A 185 -13.47 0.14 -4.51
C GLN A 185 -13.50 1.01 -3.26
N ILE A 186 -13.78 0.38 -2.10
CA ILE A 186 -13.74 1.05 -0.81
C ILE A 186 -12.31 1.48 -0.45
N ALA A 187 -11.35 0.57 -0.54
CA ALA A 187 -9.99 0.77 -0.08
C ALA A 187 -9.17 1.71 -0.95
N VAL A 188 -9.36 1.69 -2.27
CA VAL A 188 -8.55 2.46 -3.24
C VAL A 188 -9.28 3.74 -3.69
N GLY A 189 -10.60 3.81 -3.52
CA GLY A 189 -11.42 4.95 -3.94
C GLY A 189 -12.14 5.63 -2.79
N LEU A 190 -13.22 5.01 -2.28
CA LEU A 190 -14.18 5.71 -1.42
C LEU A 190 -13.57 6.22 -0.12
N VAL A 191 -12.63 5.49 0.50
CA VAL A 191 -12.00 5.94 1.76
C VAL A 191 -11.09 7.17 1.57
N TYR A 192 -10.57 7.40 0.37
CA TYR A 192 -9.82 8.61 0.02
C TYR A 192 -10.72 9.82 -0.22
N SER A 193 -12.04 9.62 -0.37
CA SER A 193 -12.94 10.74 -0.60
C SER A 193 -13.22 11.53 0.68
N ASN A 194 -12.97 12.84 0.58
CA ASN A 194 -13.34 13.85 1.58
C ASN A 194 -14.83 14.25 1.53
N GLN A 195 -15.63 13.61 0.67
CA GLN A 195 -17.09 13.80 0.64
C GLN A 195 -17.72 13.39 1.98
N SER A 196 -18.76 14.12 2.37
CA SER A 196 -19.63 13.75 3.49
C SER A 196 -20.30 12.40 3.23
N ALA A 197 -20.80 11.77 4.29
CA ALA A 197 -21.61 10.56 4.17
C ALA A 197 -22.82 10.78 3.24
N ALA A 198 -23.48 11.94 3.32
CA ALA A 198 -24.64 12.25 2.50
C ALA A 198 -24.29 12.30 1.01
N GLU A 199 -23.18 12.96 0.66
CA GLU A 199 -22.69 13.06 -0.72
C GLU A 199 -22.29 11.70 -1.28
N MET A 200 -21.57 10.87 -0.51
CA MET A 200 -21.12 9.55 -0.97
C MET A 200 -22.27 8.55 -1.17
N ASN A 201 -23.35 8.72 -0.40
CA ASN A 201 -24.57 7.93 -0.56
C ASN A 201 -25.55 8.54 -1.59
N ALA A 202 -25.26 9.75 -2.10
CA ALA A 202 -25.99 10.38 -3.19
C ALA A 202 -25.33 10.05 -4.53
N ASP A 203 -26.13 9.92 -5.59
CA ASP A 203 -25.69 9.53 -6.94
C ASP A 203 -24.71 10.56 -7.53
N THR A 204 -23.43 10.40 -7.20
CA THR A 204 -22.32 11.28 -7.55
C THR A 204 -21.24 10.48 -8.25
N LEU A 205 -20.62 11.09 -9.27
CA LEU A 205 -19.49 10.51 -9.97
C LEU A 205 -18.19 10.97 -9.32
N ASP A 206 -17.31 10.02 -9.04
CA ASP A 206 -15.91 10.32 -8.77
C ASP A 206 -15.23 10.76 -10.07
N GLU A 207 -14.89 12.06 -10.15
CA GLU A 207 -14.27 12.65 -11.32
C GLU A 207 -12.87 12.07 -11.61
N ARG A 208 -12.14 11.60 -10.59
CA ARG A 208 -10.74 11.16 -10.77
C ARG A 208 -10.67 9.84 -11.54
N ARG A 209 -11.51 8.87 -11.18
CA ARG A 209 -11.46 7.50 -11.74
C ARG A 209 -12.75 7.07 -12.41
N HIS A 210 -13.69 8.00 -12.59
CA HIS A 210 -14.98 7.81 -13.24
C HIS A 210 -15.77 6.64 -12.64
N SER A 211 -15.75 6.51 -11.30
CA SER A 211 -16.55 5.54 -10.56
C SER A 211 -17.85 6.16 -10.07
N ASN A 212 -18.85 5.34 -9.77
CA ASN A 212 -20.09 5.73 -9.10
C ASN A 212 -20.18 5.03 -7.73
N PRO A 213 -19.65 5.66 -6.66
CA PRO A 213 -19.70 5.13 -5.31
C PRO A 213 -21.11 4.76 -4.83
N ALA A 214 -22.10 5.60 -5.11
CA ALA A 214 -23.46 5.40 -4.63
C ALA A 214 -24.14 4.21 -5.30
N ALA A 215 -23.92 4.01 -6.61
CA ALA A 215 -24.42 2.84 -7.32
C ALA A 215 -23.87 1.54 -6.70
N LEU A 216 -22.55 1.47 -6.47
CA LEU A 216 -21.91 0.31 -5.86
C LEU A 216 -22.39 0.06 -4.43
N LEU A 217 -22.42 1.09 -3.58
CA LEU A 217 -22.93 0.99 -2.21
C LEU A 217 -24.39 0.53 -2.20
N SER A 218 -25.22 1.06 -3.10
CA SER A 218 -26.62 0.65 -3.22
C SER A 218 -26.75 -0.81 -3.65
N HIS A 219 -26.05 -1.22 -4.71
CA HIS A 219 -26.09 -2.58 -5.26
C HIS A 219 -25.68 -3.64 -4.23
N PHE A 220 -24.57 -3.43 -3.54
CA PHE A 220 -24.09 -4.37 -2.52
C PHE A 220 -24.78 -4.19 -1.16
N GLY A 221 -25.61 -3.16 -1.01
CA GLY A 221 -26.45 -2.93 0.16
C GLY A 221 -25.68 -2.38 1.36
N TYR A 222 -24.83 -1.39 1.15
CA TYR A 222 -24.10 -0.66 2.18
C TYR A 222 -24.49 0.82 2.22
N THR A 223 -24.20 1.46 3.35
CA THR A 223 -24.18 2.93 3.49
C THR A 223 -22.84 3.38 4.03
N ALA A 224 -22.29 4.43 3.43
CA ALA A 224 -21.11 5.09 3.97
C ALA A 224 -21.45 5.85 5.25
N GLY A 225 -20.67 5.65 6.32
CA GLY A 225 -20.69 6.46 7.54
C GLY A 225 -19.98 7.79 7.37
N PRO A 226 -19.92 8.64 8.42
CA PRO A 226 -19.20 9.91 8.38
C PRO A 226 -17.70 9.72 8.12
N LEU A 227 -17.09 10.75 7.55
CA LEU A 227 -15.63 10.85 7.48
C LEU A 227 -15.07 11.00 8.89
N ILE A 228 -14.10 10.17 9.25
CA ILE A 228 -13.40 10.24 10.53
C ILE A 228 -12.00 10.76 10.24
N LEU A 229 -11.70 11.94 10.76
CA LEU A 229 -10.39 12.58 10.71
C LEU A 229 -9.79 12.54 12.10
N GLY A 230 -8.56 12.05 12.20
CA GLY A 230 -7.80 12.00 13.43
C GLY A 230 -6.49 12.78 13.31
N ARG A 231 -5.72 12.75 14.40
CA ARG A 231 -4.39 13.35 14.50
C ARG A 231 -3.43 12.71 13.48
N TRP A 232 -2.46 13.50 13.03
CA TRP A 232 -1.36 13.08 12.15
C TRP A 232 -1.79 12.47 10.81
N GLY A 233 -2.94 12.90 10.28
CA GLY A 233 -3.43 12.46 8.97
C GLY A 233 -4.19 11.14 9.01
N LEU A 234 -4.49 10.57 10.18
CA LEU A 234 -5.39 9.41 10.23
C LEU A 234 -6.72 9.76 9.58
N GLN A 235 -7.11 8.96 8.59
CA GLN A 235 -8.44 9.01 8.01
C GLN A 235 -9.02 7.61 7.90
N MET A 236 -10.26 7.45 8.38
CA MET A 236 -10.99 6.20 8.29
C MET A 236 -12.47 6.42 7.99
N ARG A 237 -13.15 5.34 7.61
CA ARG A 237 -14.60 5.33 7.44
C ARG A 237 -15.17 3.95 7.76
N VAL A 238 -16.36 3.94 8.35
CA VAL A 238 -17.15 2.71 8.56
C VAL A 238 -18.26 2.66 7.52
N PHE A 239 -18.40 1.52 6.83
CA PHE A 239 -19.50 1.23 5.93
C PHE A 239 -20.39 0.17 6.57
N THR A 240 -21.66 0.51 6.71
CA THR A 240 -22.63 -0.30 7.46
C THR A 240 -23.56 -1.02 6.47
N PRO A 241 -23.79 -2.33 6.64
CA PRO A 241 -24.73 -3.06 5.80
C PRO A 241 -26.16 -2.60 6.05
N LYS A 242 -26.95 -2.53 4.98
CA LYS A 242 -28.41 -2.37 5.03
C LYS A 242 -29.03 -3.72 5.39
N ALA A 243 -30.22 -3.70 6.00
CA ALA A 243 -30.90 -4.90 6.50
C ALA A 243 -31.17 -6.01 5.44
N LYS A 244 -31.15 -5.66 4.14
CA LYS A 244 -31.30 -6.60 3.01
C LYS A 244 -30.08 -6.61 2.09
N GLY A 245 -28.94 -6.13 2.57
CA GLY A 245 -27.68 -6.13 1.82
C GLY A 245 -27.14 -7.55 1.61
N ARG A 246 -26.35 -7.73 0.56
CA ARG A 246 -25.78 -9.03 0.17
C ARG A 246 -24.93 -9.62 1.30
N TRP A 247 -24.13 -8.77 1.92
CA TRP A 247 -23.30 -9.12 3.08
C TRP A 247 -23.78 -8.31 4.29
N GLN A 248 -23.73 -8.94 5.46
CA GLN A 248 -24.19 -8.35 6.73
C GLN A 248 -23.02 -7.98 7.65
N THR A 249 -21.79 -8.05 7.15
CA THR A 249 -20.57 -7.70 7.89
C THR A 249 -20.21 -6.24 7.62
N PRO A 250 -20.08 -5.38 8.65
CA PRO A 250 -19.58 -4.02 8.50
C PRO A 250 -18.15 -3.98 7.95
N ILE A 251 -17.79 -2.88 7.29
CA ILE A 251 -16.47 -2.68 6.71
C ILE A 251 -15.84 -1.45 7.36
N VAL A 252 -14.64 -1.61 7.90
CA VAL A 252 -13.83 -0.52 8.43
C VAL A 252 -12.68 -0.29 7.46
N ALA A 253 -12.63 0.88 6.85
CA ALA A 253 -11.65 1.22 5.84
C ALA A 253 -10.73 2.34 6.31
N PHE A 254 -9.45 2.24 5.97
CA PHE A 254 -8.42 3.23 6.30
C PHE A 254 -7.82 3.83 5.04
N ARG A 255 -7.64 5.15 5.03
CA ARG A 255 -6.96 5.86 3.93
C ARG A 255 -5.46 5.57 3.99
N GLY A 256 -4.83 5.48 2.83
CA GLY A 256 -3.39 5.55 2.70
C GLY A 256 -2.90 6.92 2.20
N THR A 257 -1.65 6.97 1.78
CA THR A 257 -0.97 8.19 1.33
C THR A 257 -1.57 8.76 0.04
N GLU A 258 -2.00 10.03 0.07
CA GLU A 258 -2.45 10.77 -1.12
C GLU A 258 -1.28 11.25 -1.99
N GLY A 259 -0.64 10.30 -2.67
CA GLY A 259 0.48 10.58 -3.56
C GLY A 259 1.78 10.88 -2.80
N VAL A 260 2.90 10.40 -3.33
CA VAL A 260 4.23 10.71 -2.76
C VAL A 260 4.57 12.14 -3.17
N GLN A 261 4.20 13.11 -2.33
CA GLN A 261 4.52 14.51 -2.51
C GLN A 261 5.21 15.04 -1.27
N PHE A 262 6.31 15.77 -1.45
CA PHE A 262 6.93 16.56 -0.39
C PHE A 262 6.56 18.03 -0.64
N ASP A 263 5.37 18.41 -0.19
CA ASP A 263 4.82 19.77 -0.24
C ASP A 263 4.26 20.14 1.13
N VAL A 264 5.16 20.27 2.11
CA VAL A 264 4.87 20.48 3.54
C VAL A 264 3.85 21.59 3.79
N GLN A 265 3.81 22.60 2.92
CA GLN A 265 2.91 23.75 3.05
C GLN A 265 1.75 23.76 2.03
N GLY A 266 1.66 22.75 1.15
CA GLY A 266 0.69 22.63 0.06
C GLY A 266 0.81 23.71 -1.02
N LYS A 267 1.94 24.44 -1.04
CA LYS A 267 2.12 25.62 -1.90
C LYS A 267 2.30 25.23 -3.36
N ALA A 268 3.03 24.15 -3.64
CA ALA A 268 3.23 23.67 -4.99
C ALA A 268 1.92 23.13 -5.58
N ALA A 269 1.15 22.37 -4.79
CA ALA A 269 -0.17 21.87 -5.16
C ALA A 269 -1.16 23.02 -5.44
N ALA A 270 -1.21 24.04 -4.57
CA ALA A 270 -2.04 25.22 -4.77
C ALA A 270 -1.64 26.02 -6.01
N ALA A 271 -0.33 26.22 -6.22
CA ALA A 271 0.19 26.93 -7.39
C ALA A 271 -0.12 26.18 -8.69
N LYS A 272 -0.02 24.84 -8.68
CA LYS A 272 -0.42 23.99 -9.80
C LYS A 272 -1.92 24.12 -10.10
N ALA A 273 -2.77 24.02 -9.08
CA ALA A 273 -4.22 24.20 -9.23
C ALA A 273 -4.56 25.57 -9.82
N LYS A 274 -3.87 26.64 -9.37
CA LYS A 274 -4.00 27.98 -9.94
C LYS A 274 -3.58 28.03 -11.41
N ALA A 275 -2.46 27.41 -11.76
CA ALA A 275 -1.96 27.36 -13.14
C ALA A 275 -2.88 26.56 -14.07
N ASP A 276 -3.53 25.52 -13.57
CA ASP A 276 -4.56 24.73 -14.27
C ASP A 276 -5.94 25.45 -14.30
N GLY A 277 -6.04 26.71 -13.84
CA GLY A 277 -7.27 27.53 -13.88
C GLY A 277 -8.26 27.27 -12.75
N GLY A 278 -7.85 26.60 -11.67
CA GLY A 278 -8.70 26.27 -10.53
C GLY A 278 -9.16 27.48 -9.72
N SER A 279 -10.39 27.41 -9.21
CA SER A 279 -10.98 28.41 -8.30
C SER A 279 -10.20 28.53 -6.99
N MET A 280 -10.49 29.56 -6.17
CA MET A 280 -9.89 29.67 -4.83
C MET A 280 -10.20 28.45 -3.96
N GLN A 281 -11.41 27.90 -4.07
CA GLN A 281 -11.81 26.67 -3.38
C GLN A 281 -11.01 25.47 -3.87
N ALA A 282 -10.80 25.34 -5.19
CA ALA A 282 -9.96 24.28 -5.77
C ALA A 282 -8.49 24.41 -5.35
N GLN A 283 -7.96 25.63 -5.27
CA GLN A 283 -6.62 25.90 -4.76
C GLN A 283 -6.49 25.53 -3.27
N ALA A 284 -7.49 25.87 -2.44
CA ALA A 284 -7.51 25.49 -1.03
C ALA A 284 -7.63 23.97 -0.84
N ALA A 285 -8.43 23.29 -1.66
CA ALA A 285 -8.53 21.83 -1.66
C ALA A 285 -7.21 21.17 -2.08
N ALA A 286 -6.58 21.65 -3.16
CA ALA A 286 -5.27 21.17 -3.61
C ALA A 286 -4.18 21.40 -2.57
N ARG A 287 -4.20 22.56 -1.89
CA ARG A 287 -3.30 22.86 -0.77
C ARG A 287 -3.45 21.83 0.34
N ARG A 288 -4.68 21.52 0.76
CA ARG A 288 -4.94 20.49 1.78
C ARG A 288 -4.42 19.13 1.34
N GLY A 289 -4.71 18.71 0.10
CA GLY A 289 -4.20 17.45 -0.44
C GLY A 289 -2.66 17.35 -0.44
N GLY A 290 -1.95 18.44 -0.78
CA GLY A 290 -0.49 18.47 -0.73
C GLY A 290 0.09 18.34 0.69
N ILE A 291 -0.54 19.00 1.67
CA ILE A 291 -0.16 18.88 3.08
C ILE A 291 -0.44 17.46 3.59
N GLU A 292 -1.64 16.95 3.31
CA GLU A 292 -2.09 15.60 3.67
C GLU A 292 -1.15 14.52 3.11
N GLY A 293 -0.83 14.57 1.82
CA GLY A 293 0.12 13.63 1.19
C GLY A 293 1.53 13.68 1.79
N THR A 294 1.98 14.87 2.20
CA THR A 294 3.28 15.03 2.88
C THR A 294 3.26 14.39 4.27
N VAL A 295 2.22 14.66 5.06
CA VAL A 295 2.05 14.07 6.40
C VAL A 295 2.00 12.55 6.31
N ASP A 296 1.20 12.00 5.40
CA ASP A 296 1.09 10.57 5.19
C ASP A 296 2.44 9.93 4.81
N THR A 297 3.19 10.57 3.89
CA THR A 297 4.49 10.08 3.44
C THR A 297 5.52 10.07 4.58
N VAL A 298 5.60 11.16 5.35
CA VAL A 298 6.67 11.32 6.35
C VAL A 298 6.29 10.65 7.67
N ILE A 299 5.08 10.87 8.17
CA ILE A 299 4.64 10.34 9.46
C ILE A 299 4.13 8.91 9.33
N GLY A 300 3.43 8.59 8.24
CA GLY A 300 2.86 7.26 8.00
C GLY A 300 3.88 6.27 7.43
N ASP A 301 4.39 6.54 6.22
CA ASP A 301 5.23 5.61 5.46
C ASP A 301 6.67 5.51 6.00
N ALA A 302 7.23 6.63 6.49
CA ALA A 302 8.63 6.69 6.93
C ALA A 302 8.83 6.51 8.45
N SER A 303 7.77 6.24 9.23
CA SER A 303 7.81 6.14 10.71
C SER A 303 8.96 5.27 11.24
N PRO A 304 9.86 5.76 12.11
CA PRO A 304 11.00 4.97 12.58
C PRO A 304 10.61 3.76 13.45
N THR A 305 9.38 3.72 13.99
CA THR A 305 8.89 2.55 14.75
C THR A 305 8.34 1.48 13.81
N GLN A 306 7.19 1.75 13.21
CA GLN A 306 6.46 0.89 12.28
C GLN A 306 5.59 1.75 11.37
N ILE A 307 5.47 1.35 10.11
CA ILE A 307 4.57 1.97 9.12
C ILE A 307 3.14 2.07 9.68
N GLY A 308 2.57 3.29 9.60
CA GLY A 308 1.22 3.62 10.10
C GLY A 308 1.10 3.77 11.62
N TRP A 309 2.11 3.41 12.43
CA TRP A 309 2.01 3.46 13.89
C TRP A 309 1.78 4.88 14.43
N LEU A 310 2.43 5.88 13.84
CA LEU A 310 2.31 7.28 14.27
C LEU A 310 0.96 7.89 13.90
N GLN A 311 0.16 7.24 13.03
CA GLN A 311 -1.24 7.59 12.79
C GLN A 311 -2.20 6.80 13.69
N VAL A 312 -1.85 5.57 14.07
CA VAL A 312 -2.72 4.73 14.90
C VAL A 312 -2.60 5.06 16.39
N GLN A 313 -1.39 5.17 16.93
CA GLN A 313 -1.16 5.39 18.36
C GLN A 313 -1.93 6.59 18.92
N PRO A 314 -1.81 7.81 18.36
CA PRO A 314 -2.54 8.98 18.87
C PRO A 314 -4.05 8.91 18.62
N ASN A 315 -4.56 7.90 17.92
CA ASN A 315 -5.96 7.82 17.57
C ASN A 315 -6.63 6.55 18.06
N GLN A 316 -6.01 5.80 18.99
CA GLN A 316 -6.57 4.56 19.53
C GLN A 316 -7.97 4.77 20.11
N ASP A 317 -8.17 5.78 20.96
CA ASP A 317 -9.48 6.08 21.55
C ASP A 317 -10.53 6.44 20.49
N LEU A 318 -10.13 7.18 19.45
CA LEU A 318 -11.02 7.53 18.33
C LEU A 318 -11.40 6.29 17.51
N ILE A 319 -10.43 5.42 17.23
CA ILE A 319 -10.64 4.14 16.55
C ILE A 319 -11.58 3.27 17.37
N GLU A 320 -11.31 3.09 18.67
CA GLU A 320 -12.14 2.32 19.60
C GLU A 320 -13.58 2.86 19.68
N ALA A 321 -13.75 4.19 19.77
CA ALA A 321 -15.07 4.80 19.77
C ALA A 321 -15.88 4.46 18.51
N ASN A 322 -15.21 4.36 17.36
CA ASN A 322 -15.82 3.97 16.09
C ASN A 322 -16.10 2.46 16.02
N LEU A 323 -15.16 1.62 16.48
CA LEU A 323 -15.35 0.16 16.54
C LEU A 323 -16.51 -0.21 17.48
N ALA A 324 -16.65 0.45 18.62
CA ALA A 324 -17.75 0.22 19.56
C ALA A 324 -19.15 0.49 18.98
N ARG A 325 -19.25 1.23 17.86
CA ARG A 325 -20.51 1.48 17.14
C ARG A 325 -20.78 0.45 16.05
N VAL A 326 -19.79 -0.36 15.70
CA VAL A 326 -19.93 -1.45 14.75
C VAL A 326 -20.76 -2.57 15.39
N LYS A 327 -21.74 -3.09 14.66
CA LYS A 327 -22.55 -4.22 15.12
C LYS A 327 -21.91 -5.52 14.67
N GLY A 328 -21.34 -6.25 15.62
CA GLY A 328 -20.61 -7.49 15.36
C GLY A 328 -19.21 -7.23 14.84
N LYS A 329 -18.54 -8.28 14.36
CA LYS A 329 -17.19 -8.20 13.82
C LYS A 329 -17.19 -7.56 12.44
N ALA A 330 -16.12 -6.85 12.11
CA ALA A 330 -15.94 -6.14 10.84
C ALA A 330 -14.95 -6.81 9.89
N ILE A 331 -15.00 -6.39 8.63
CA ILE A 331 -13.91 -6.54 7.66
C ILE A 331 -13.04 -5.29 7.74
N SER A 332 -11.75 -5.45 8.00
CA SER A 332 -10.77 -4.37 7.90
C SER A 332 -10.21 -4.31 6.48
N THR A 333 -10.17 -3.11 5.89
CA THR A 333 -9.63 -2.94 4.53
C THR A 333 -8.85 -1.64 4.34
N GLY A 334 -7.92 -1.63 3.39
CA GLY A 334 -7.13 -0.46 3.10
C GLY A 334 -6.14 -0.67 1.95
N HIS A 335 -5.70 0.44 1.38
CA HIS A 335 -4.73 0.50 0.30
C HIS A 335 -3.44 1.20 0.73
N SER A 336 -2.27 0.72 0.30
CA SER A 336 -0.97 1.35 0.61
C SER A 336 -0.73 1.45 2.13
N LEU A 337 -0.39 2.64 2.66
CA LEU A 337 -0.35 2.95 4.09
C LEU A 337 -1.64 2.55 4.83
N GLY A 338 -2.81 2.82 4.24
CA GLY A 338 -4.11 2.44 4.80
C GLY A 338 -4.25 0.92 4.92
N GLY A 339 -3.59 0.17 4.04
CA GLY A 339 -3.50 -1.28 4.13
C GLY A 339 -2.58 -1.78 5.26
N ALA A 340 -1.53 -1.03 5.62
CA ALA A 340 -0.75 -1.31 6.83
C ALA A 340 -1.57 -1.03 8.10
N ILE A 341 -2.31 0.09 8.13
CA ILE A 341 -3.23 0.42 9.24
C ILE A 341 -4.34 -0.65 9.35
N ALA A 342 -4.91 -1.10 8.24
CA ALA A 342 -5.90 -2.17 8.19
C ALA A 342 -5.36 -3.54 8.66
N GLN A 343 -4.05 -3.72 8.79
CA GLN A 343 -3.43 -4.88 9.44
C GLN A 343 -3.14 -4.61 10.92
N LEU A 344 -2.64 -3.41 11.22
CA LEU A 344 -2.26 -3.00 12.57
C LEU A 344 -3.47 -2.93 13.51
N VAL A 345 -4.58 -2.31 13.09
CA VAL A 345 -5.77 -2.14 13.92
C VAL A 345 -6.38 -3.49 14.34
N PRO A 346 -6.59 -4.48 13.44
CA PRO A 346 -7.02 -5.81 13.85
C PRO A 346 -6.02 -6.54 14.76
N ALA A 347 -4.71 -6.31 14.64
CA ALA A 347 -3.73 -6.87 15.58
C ALA A 347 -3.84 -6.23 16.98
N LEU A 348 -4.29 -4.98 17.07
CA LEU A 348 -4.59 -4.30 18.34
C LEU A 348 -5.92 -4.75 18.95
N TYR A 349 -6.96 -4.87 18.11
CA TYR A 349 -8.35 -5.14 18.49
C TYR A 349 -8.92 -6.41 17.81
N PRO A 350 -8.30 -7.59 17.98
CA PRO A 350 -8.63 -8.76 17.17
C PRO A 350 -10.03 -9.31 17.40
N ALA A 351 -10.68 -8.98 18.52
CA ALA A 351 -12.06 -9.37 18.81
C ALA A 351 -13.10 -8.64 17.95
N GLU A 352 -12.75 -7.50 17.37
CA GLU A 352 -13.66 -6.63 16.61
C GLU A 352 -13.69 -6.97 15.10
N PHE A 353 -12.90 -7.94 14.65
CA PHE A 353 -12.72 -8.23 13.23
C PHE A 353 -12.88 -9.72 12.89
N ASP A 354 -13.43 -9.99 11.71
CA ASP A 354 -13.51 -11.32 11.10
C ASP A 354 -12.43 -11.50 10.01
N GLN A 355 -12.17 -10.43 9.25
CA GLN A 355 -11.32 -10.49 8.08
C GLN A 355 -10.48 -9.23 7.92
N VAL A 356 -9.32 -9.41 7.32
CA VAL A 356 -8.44 -8.34 6.85
C VAL A 356 -8.22 -8.52 5.36
N VAL A 357 -8.61 -7.54 4.55
CA VAL A 357 -8.43 -7.58 3.09
C VAL A 357 -7.68 -6.33 2.68
N THR A 358 -6.52 -6.47 2.06
CA THR A 358 -5.66 -5.31 1.77
C THR A 358 -5.14 -5.28 0.35
N PHE A 359 -4.91 -4.08 -0.16
CA PHE A 359 -4.50 -3.82 -1.54
C PHE A 359 -3.20 -3.04 -1.53
N GLN A 360 -2.13 -3.59 -2.11
CA GLN A 360 -0.81 -2.93 -2.17
C GLN A 360 -0.31 -2.43 -0.83
N ALA A 361 -0.68 -3.13 0.24
CA ALA A 361 -0.34 -2.74 1.59
C ALA A 361 1.14 -2.96 1.88
N ALA A 362 1.74 -1.99 2.58
CA ALA A 362 2.96 -2.26 3.32
C ALA A 362 2.73 -3.33 4.39
N ASN A 363 3.79 -4.03 4.77
CA ASN A 363 3.77 -4.98 5.87
C ASN A 363 3.76 -4.23 7.22
N ILE A 364 3.57 -4.97 8.31
CA ILE A 364 3.61 -4.47 9.69
C ILE A 364 4.74 -5.15 10.48
N ASP A 365 4.97 -4.73 11.73
CA ASP A 365 6.00 -5.35 12.55
C ASP A 365 5.66 -6.80 12.88
N LYS A 366 6.69 -7.65 12.93
CA LYS A 366 6.55 -9.07 13.27
C LYS A 366 5.89 -9.26 14.64
N ALA A 367 6.14 -8.37 15.59
CA ALA A 367 5.54 -8.42 16.92
C ALA A 367 4.01 -8.32 16.87
N MET A 368 3.47 -7.47 15.99
CA MET A 368 2.02 -7.33 15.80
C MET A 368 1.43 -8.55 15.09
N VAL A 369 2.14 -9.12 14.11
CA VAL A 369 1.75 -10.39 13.49
C VAL A 369 1.75 -11.53 14.52
N ASP A 370 2.75 -11.59 15.39
CA ASP A 370 2.85 -12.62 16.44
C ASP A 370 1.74 -12.46 17.49
N LYS A 371 1.35 -11.23 17.84
CA LYS A 371 0.18 -10.96 18.67
C LYS A 371 -1.10 -11.52 18.04
N MET A 372 -1.26 -11.32 16.72
CA MET A 372 -2.39 -11.85 15.97
C MET A 372 -2.39 -13.39 15.92
N ARG A 373 -1.22 -14.01 15.70
CA ARG A 373 -1.06 -15.48 15.76
C ARG A 373 -1.44 -16.02 17.13
N ALA A 374 -1.00 -15.36 18.20
CA ALA A 374 -1.29 -15.77 19.57
C ALA A 374 -2.79 -15.68 19.87
N TYR A 375 -3.46 -14.63 19.39
CA TYR A 375 -4.92 -14.54 19.44
C TYR A 375 -5.55 -15.73 18.70
N ASN A 376 -5.32 -15.85 17.39
CA ASN A 376 -5.91 -16.89 16.53
C ASN A 376 -5.61 -18.33 16.98
N GLY A 377 -4.48 -18.56 17.66
CA GLY A 377 -4.08 -19.87 18.20
C GLY A 377 -4.57 -20.16 19.63
N GLY A 378 -5.28 -19.23 20.25
CA GLY A 378 -5.77 -19.35 21.62
C GLY A 378 -6.81 -20.47 21.79
N LYS A 379 -6.74 -21.21 22.90
CA LYS A 379 -7.72 -22.26 23.22
C LYS A 379 -9.14 -21.66 23.30
N GLY A 380 -10.08 -22.21 22.53
CA GLY A 380 -11.49 -21.83 22.55
C GLY A 380 -11.90 -20.77 21.53
N GLN A 381 -11.01 -20.32 20.63
CA GLN A 381 -11.41 -19.48 19.52
C GLN A 381 -11.99 -20.31 18.37
N ALA A 382 -13.32 -20.21 18.20
CA ALA A 382 -14.02 -20.80 17.07
C ALA A 382 -13.78 -20.03 15.76
N ASP A 383 -13.54 -18.72 15.86
CA ASP A 383 -13.56 -17.80 14.71
C ASP A 383 -12.25 -17.01 14.61
N PRO A 384 -11.17 -17.59 14.03
CA PRO A 384 -9.92 -16.89 13.80
C PRO A 384 -10.11 -15.81 12.74
N VAL A 385 -9.40 -14.69 12.91
CA VAL A 385 -9.41 -13.63 11.89
C VAL A 385 -8.57 -14.07 10.69
N THR A 386 -9.14 -13.95 9.50
CA THR A 386 -8.48 -14.36 8.24
C THR A 386 -7.92 -13.15 7.50
N ALA A 387 -6.78 -13.31 6.81
CA ALA A 387 -6.20 -12.24 6.00
C ALA A 387 -6.08 -12.60 4.51
N ARG A 388 -6.35 -11.64 3.64
CA ARG A 388 -6.12 -11.69 2.19
C ARG A 388 -5.41 -10.42 1.73
N HIS A 389 -4.36 -10.59 0.92
CA HIS A 389 -3.52 -9.50 0.44
C HIS A 389 -3.46 -9.52 -1.08
N TYR A 390 -3.68 -8.39 -1.72
CA TYR A 390 -3.70 -8.23 -3.17
C TYR A 390 -2.58 -7.30 -3.58
N ARG A 391 -1.68 -7.73 -4.47
CA ARG A 391 -0.48 -6.96 -4.83
C ARG A 391 -0.21 -6.98 -6.34
N ILE A 392 0.25 -5.86 -6.90
CA ILE A 392 0.92 -5.85 -8.21
C ILE A 392 2.39 -6.21 -8.01
N ASP A 393 2.90 -7.10 -8.85
CA ASP A 393 4.32 -7.43 -8.90
C ASP A 393 5.13 -6.22 -9.37
N GLY A 394 6.29 -5.98 -8.77
CA GLY A 394 7.10 -4.79 -9.03
C GLY A 394 6.72 -3.54 -8.23
N ASP A 395 5.63 -3.58 -7.45
CA ASP A 395 5.37 -2.55 -6.45
C ASP A 395 6.34 -2.69 -5.26
N VAL A 396 6.95 -1.57 -4.88
CA VAL A 396 7.94 -1.48 -3.80
C VAL A 396 7.30 -1.27 -2.43
N VAL A 397 6.10 -0.70 -2.35
CA VAL A 397 5.43 -0.41 -1.06
C VAL A 397 5.25 -1.68 -0.22
N PRO A 398 4.82 -2.82 -0.78
CA PRO A 398 4.68 -4.04 -0.02
C PRO A 398 5.97 -4.70 0.47
N THR A 399 7.14 -4.16 0.10
CA THR A 399 8.45 -4.59 0.61
C THR A 399 8.81 -3.93 1.94
N ALA A 400 8.16 -2.81 2.25
CA ALA A 400 8.31 -2.09 3.51
C ALA A 400 7.53 -2.79 4.65
N GLY A 401 8.00 -2.67 5.90
CA GLY A 401 7.49 -3.39 7.06
C GLY A 401 7.97 -4.85 7.12
N GLU A 402 7.89 -5.50 8.29
CA GLU A 402 8.54 -6.80 8.52
C GLU A 402 7.74 -7.99 7.97
N LYS A 403 6.43 -8.05 8.24
CA LYS A 403 5.57 -9.16 7.81
C LYS A 403 4.12 -8.73 7.60
N PRO A 404 3.42 -9.25 6.59
CA PRO A 404 1.97 -9.13 6.55
C PRO A 404 1.34 -10.03 7.62
N LEU A 405 0.06 -9.81 7.93
CA LEU A 405 -0.72 -10.76 8.71
C LEU A 405 -0.78 -12.15 8.03
N ASP A 406 -0.98 -13.21 8.80
CA ASP A 406 -1.04 -14.56 8.26
C ASP A 406 -2.30 -14.80 7.43
N GLY A 407 -2.12 -15.29 6.20
CA GLY A 407 -3.24 -15.47 5.29
C GLY A 407 -2.82 -15.86 3.87
N GLN A 408 -3.61 -15.41 2.90
CA GLN A 408 -3.34 -15.60 1.47
C GLN A 408 -2.87 -14.31 0.82
N ILE A 409 -1.95 -14.41 -0.14
CA ILE A 409 -1.49 -13.31 -0.95
C ILE A 409 -1.64 -13.63 -2.43
N TYR A 410 -2.25 -12.71 -3.17
CA TYR A 410 -2.55 -12.82 -4.59
C TYR A 410 -1.77 -11.76 -5.35
N TYR A 411 -1.05 -12.21 -6.37
CA TYR A 411 -0.24 -11.36 -7.22
C TYR A 411 -0.90 -11.13 -8.56
N PHE A 412 -0.67 -9.96 -9.11
CA PHE A 412 -1.05 -9.57 -10.45
C PHE A 412 0.09 -8.81 -11.10
N ASP A 413 0.18 -8.84 -12.41
CA ASP A 413 1.07 -7.94 -13.15
C ASP A 413 0.21 -6.90 -13.85
N ARG A 414 0.57 -5.63 -13.71
CA ARG A 414 -0.03 -4.57 -14.53
C ARG A 414 0.70 -4.52 -15.85
N VAL A 415 -0.05 -4.59 -16.95
CA VAL A 415 0.51 -4.51 -18.29
C VAL A 415 -0.26 -3.51 -19.11
N SER A 416 0.44 -2.78 -19.99
CA SER A 416 -0.17 -1.73 -20.78
C SER A 416 0.38 -1.66 -22.20
N ARG A 417 -0.36 -1.00 -23.08
CA ARG A 417 0.08 -0.62 -24.43
C ARG A 417 -0.67 0.63 -24.89
N ASP A 418 -0.15 1.28 -25.92
CA ASP A 418 -0.89 2.34 -26.62
C ASP A 418 -2.22 1.79 -27.15
N LYS A 419 -3.32 2.51 -26.89
CA LYS A 419 -4.65 2.09 -27.33
C LYS A 419 -4.70 1.91 -28.85
N GLY A 420 -5.20 0.76 -29.31
CA GLY A 420 -5.28 0.41 -30.73
C GLY A 420 -3.96 0.00 -31.40
N SER A 421 -2.83 -0.03 -30.68
CA SER A 421 -1.51 -0.23 -31.29
C SER A 421 -1.21 -1.64 -31.82
N GLY A 422 -2.04 -2.65 -31.52
CA GLY A 422 -1.80 -4.04 -31.91
C GLY A 422 -0.55 -4.70 -31.29
N LYS A 423 0.33 -3.91 -30.66
CA LYS A 423 1.57 -4.37 -30.01
C LYS A 423 1.26 -5.31 -28.83
N PRO A 424 2.21 -6.19 -28.46
CA PRO A 424 2.13 -6.92 -27.21
C PRO A 424 1.98 -5.98 -26.02
N PHE A 425 1.35 -6.45 -24.95
CA PHE A 425 1.34 -5.69 -23.71
C PHE A 425 2.74 -5.70 -23.11
N THR A 426 3.18 -4.56 -22.60
CA THR A 426 4.48 -4.44 -21.93
C THR A 426 4.27 -4.15 -20.45
N ASN A 427 5.28 -4.50 -19.68
CA ASN A 427 5.42 -4.13 -18.29
C ASN A 427 6.84 -3.58 -18.11
N ASP A 428 6.97 -2.41 -17.50
CA ASP A 428 8.27 -1.88 -17.10
C ASP A 428 8.27 -1.53 -15.62
N ALA A 429 9.45 -1.65 -14.99
CA ALA A 429 9.62 -1.51 -13.55
C ALA A 429 9.15 -0.14 -13.04
N ALA A 430 9.41 0.93 -13.80
CA ALA A 430 9.06 2.28 -13.41
C ALA A 430 7.53 2.51 -13.43
N MET A 431 6.85 1.98 -14.44
CA MET A 431 5.40 1.98 -14.54
C MET A 431 4.76 1.12 -13.46
N ASN A 432 5.36 -0.02 -13.11
CA ASN A 432 4.88 -0.85 -12.01
C ASN A 432 5.02 -0.18 -10.64
N ALA A 433 6.18 0.43 -10.36
CA ALA A 433 6.42 1.13 -9.09
C ALA A 433 5.51 2.36 -8.90
N SER A 434 5.16 3.05 -9.98
CA SER A 434 4.31 4.25 -9.94
C SER A 434 2.84 3.94 -10.22
N ALA A 435 2.51 3.63 -11.48
CA ALA A 435 1.14 3.37 -11.92
C ALA A 435 0.59 2.04 -11.37
N GLY A 436 1.43 1.01 -11.22
CA GLY A 436 1.05 -0.28 -10.63
C GLY A 436 0.62 -0.18 -9.17
N HIS A 437 1.25 0.70 -8.39
CA HIS A 437 0.85 0.93 -7.00
C HIS A 437 -0.60 1.40 -6.90
N VAL A 438 -1.00 2.37 -7.74
CA VAL A 438 -2.33 3.02 -7.63
C VAL A 438 -3.42 2.36 -8.48
N THR A 439 -3.12 1.25 -9.16
CA THR A 439 -4.06 0.58 -10.07
C THR A 439 -5.16 -0.16 -9.30
N PRO A 440 -6.45 0.01 -9.66
CA PRO A 440 -7.53 -0.83 -9.13
C PRO A 440 -7.43 -2.22 -9.79
N MET A 441 -6.61 -3.10 -9.20
CA MET A 441 -6.12 -4.32 -9.83
C MET A 441 -7.22 -5.34 -10.11
N LEU A 442 -8.18 -5.51 -9.20
CA LEU A 442 -9.28 -6.45 -9.35
C LEU A 442 -10.30 -5.93 -10.34
N SER A 443 -10.72 -4.67 -10.25
CA SER A 443 -11.58 -4.07 -11.29
C SER A 443 -10.94 -4.14 -12.67
N THR A 444 -9.63 -3.88 -12.78
CA THR A 444 -8.90 -4.01 -14.05
C THR A 444 -8.84 -5.46 -14.53
N TYR A 445 -8.73 -6.42 -13.60
CA TYR A 445 -8.72 -7.86 -13.92
C TYR A 445 -10.08 -8.31 -14.46
N LEU A 446 -11.17 -7.85 -13.83
CA LEU A 446 -12.55 -8.13 -14.24
C LEU A 446 -12.86 -7.56 -15.63
N ARG A 447 -12.39 -6.35 -15.94
CA ARG A 447 -12.52 -5.75 -17.30
C ARG A 447 -11.83 -6.56 -18.39
N GLY A 448 -10.84 -7.38 -18.03
CA GLY A 448 -10.16 -8.30 -18.94
C GLY A 448 -10.94 -9.59 -19.23
N GLN A 449 -12.01 -9.88 -18.48
CA GLN A 449 -12.79 -11.10 -18.61
C GLN A 449 -13.88 -10.99 -19.67
N ARG A 450 -14.25 -12.13 -20.28
CA ARG A 450 -15.29 -12.19 -21.32
C ARG A 450 -16.70 -12.39 -20.79
N THR A 451 -16.82 -13.02 -19.63
CA THR A 451 -18.10 -13.38 -19.03
C THR A 451 -18.00 -13.10 -17.55
N LEU A 452 -18.93 -12.30 -17.05
CA LEU A 452 -19.01 -11.87 -15.67
C LEU A 452 -20.43 -12.16 -15.17
N SER A 453 -20.55 -12.49 -13.89
CA SER A 453 -21.85 -12.49 -13.23
C SER A 453 -22.38 -11.05 -13.10
N PRO A 454 -23.69 -10.86 -12.87
CA PRO A 454 -24.28 -9.52 -12.74
C PRO A 454 -23.56 -8.65 -11.71
N ASP A 455 -23.14 -9.21 -10.57
CA ASP A 455 -22.44 -8.46 -9.53
C ASP A 455 -21.04 -8.00 -9.95
N LEU A 456 -20.28 -8.86 -10.62
CA LEU A 456 -18.97 -8.49 -11.14
C LEU A 456 -19.07 -7.49 -12.30
N GLN A 457 -20.15 -7.60 -13.09
CA GLN A 457 -20.45 -6.64 -14.15
C GLN A 457 -20.76 -5.26 -13.57
N GLU A 458 -21.50 -5.18 -12.46
CA GLU A 458 -21.76 -3.92 -11.76
C GLU A 458 -20.47 -3.22 -11.30
N ILE A 459 -19.51 -3.99 -10.75
CA ILE A 459 -18.19 -3.46 -10.39
C ILE A 459 -17.44 -2.96 -11.64
N VAL A 460 -17.57 -3.64 -12.76
CA VAL A 460 -16.99 -3.18 -14.03
C VAL A 460 -17.68 -1.91 -14.52
N ASP A 461 -18.99 -1.78 -14.43
CA ASP A 461 -19.68 -0.62 -15.01
C ASP A 461 -19.52 0.63 -14.13
N ASN A 462 -19.60 0.46 -12.81
CA ASN A 462 -19.64 1.56 -11.84
C ASN A 462 -18.36 1.68 -10.98
N GLY A 463 -17.42 0.76 -11.07
CA GLY A 463 -16.16 0.79 -10.31
C GLY A 463 -15.02 1.59 -10.93
N LEU A 464 -13.98 1.78 -10.13
CA LEU A 464 -12.75 2.50 -10.43
C LEU A 464 -12.13 2.01 -11.74
N LYS A 465 -11.62 2.95 -12.52
CA LYS A 465 -10.82 2.70 -13.73
C LYS A 465 -9.37 3.03 -13.45
N ASP A 466 -8.48 2.30 -14.13
CA ASP A 466 -7.07 2.65 -14.15
C ASP A 466 -6.89 4.02 -14.83
N GLU A 467 -6.19 4.94 -14.19
CA GLU A 467 -6.05 6.32 -14.64
C GLU A 467 -5.39 6.42 -16.02
N ALA A 468 -4.54 5.47 -16.42
CA ALA A 468 -3.93 5.47 -17.76
C ALA A 468 -4.91 5.10 -18.88
N THR A 469 -6.07 4.54 -18.53
CA THR A 469 -7.19 4.32 -19.48
C THR A 469 -8.05 5.56 -19.66
N LEU A 470 -7.86 6.57 -18.79
CA LEU A 470 -8.56 7.84 -18.82
C LEU A 470 -7.69 8.89 -19.52
N SER A 471 -8.32 9.77 -20.28
CA SER A 471 -7.62 10.88 -20.91
C SER A 471 -7.33 11.94 -19.86
N ALA A 472 -6.09 12.05 -19.39
CA ALA A 472 -5.75 13.07 -18.40
C ALA A 472 -5.80 14.50 -18.99
N LYS A 473 -5.48 14.71 -20.28
CA LYS A 473 -5.58 16.01 -21.01
C LYS A 473 -5.70 15.79 -22.54
N PRO A 474 -6.26 16.75 -23.31
CA PRO A 474 -6.22 16.71 -24.78
C PRO A 474 -4.77 16.54 -25.29
N GLY A 475 -4.54 15.53 -26.14
CA GLY A 475 -3.22 15.25 -26.74
C GLY A 475 -2.34 14.25 -25.99
N GLN A 476 -2.73 13.78 -24.80
CA GLN A 476 -2.03 12.66 -24.14
C GLN A 476 -2.52 11.30 -24.64
N LYS A 477 -1.60 10.32 -24.69
CA LYS A 477 -1.91 8.97 -25.16
C LYS A 477 -2.73 8.21 -24.12
N VAL A 478 -3.92 7.76 -24.53
CA VAL A 478 -4.72 6.80 -23.77
C VAL A 478 -4.10 5.40 -23.94
N GLN A 479 -3.96 4.68 -22.83
CA GLN A 479 -3.46 3.31 -22.83
C GLN A 479 -4.61 2.29 -22.76
N GLU A 480 -4.36 1.11 -23.32
CA GLU A 480 -5.06 -0.10 -22.91
C GLU A 480 -4.28 -0.71 -21.74
N VAL A 481 -4.96 -0.94 -20.62
CA VAL A 481 -4.35 -1.54 -19.42
C VAL A 481 -5.06 -2.86 -19.10
N LYS A 482 -4.29 -3.83 -18.64
CA LYS A 482 -4.77 -5.10 -18.11
C LYS A 482 -4.01 -5.47 -16.85
N THR A 483 -4.65 -6.25 -15.99
CA THR A 483 -3.97 -6.99 -14.93
C THR A 483 -4.02 -8.48 -15.21
N VAL A 484 -2.87 -9.12 -15.10
CA VAL A 484 -2.70 -10.55 -15.38
C VAL A 484 -2.40 -11.26 -14.08
N PHE A 485 -3.23 -12.23 -13.71
CA PHE A 485 -3.00 -12.99 -12.48
C PHE A 485 -1.60 -13.62 -12.47
N GLY A 486 -0.89 -13.33 -11.40
CA GLY A 486 0.50 -13.66 -11.18
C GLY A 486 0.69 -14.92 -10.35
N GLY A 487 -0.25 -15.30 -9.49
CA GLY A 487 -0.13 -16.47 -8.63
C GLY A 487 -0.69 -16.22 -7.22
N SER A 488 -0.93 -17.30 -6.47
CA SER A 488 -1.44 -17.26 -5.10
C SER A 488 -0.54 -18.03 -4.14
N TYR A 489 -0.26 -17.43 -2.99
CA TYR A 489 0.69 -17.95 -2.01
C TYR A 489 0.08 -17.83 -0.61
N ALA A 490 0.44 -18.74 0.30
CA ALA A 490 0.32 -18.44 1.72
C ALA A 490 1.35 -17.35 2.06
N THR A 491 1.05 -16.44 2.98
CA THR A 491 2.03 -15.40 3.37
C THR A 491 3.32 -15.98 3.96
N ALA A 492 3.26 -17.17 4.56
CA ALA A 492 4.44 -17.92 5.01
C ALA A 492 5.33 -18.46 3.87
N GLN A 493 4.76 -18.59 2.68
CA GLN A 493 5.43 -19.05 1.46
C GLN A 493 5.59 -17.91 0.44
N ASP A 494 5.40 -16.66 0.87
CA ASP A 494 5.58 -15.52 0.00
C ASP A 494 7.05 -15.51 -0.50
N PRO A 495 7.29 -15.64 -1.82
CA PRO A 495 8.64 -15.70 -2.35
C PRO A 495 9.38 -14.36 -2.23
N ARG A 496 8.72 -13.25 -1.89
CA ARG A 496 9.37 -11.93 -1.90
C ARG A 496 10.31 -11.69 -0.72
N ILE A 497 11.31 -10.85 -0.98
CA ILE A 497 12.26 -10.38 0.03
C ILE A 497 11.66 -9.18 0.76
N VAL A 498 11.52 -9.31 2.07
CA VAL A 498 11.18 -8.22 2.98
C VAL A 498 12.41 -7.36 3.20
N THR A 499 12.31 -6.06 2.96
CA THR A 499 13.46 -5.12 3.01
C THR A 499 13.50 -4.27 4.28
N GLU A 500 12.67 -4.56 5.28
CA GLU A 500 12.49 -3.70 6.47
C GLU A 500 13.75 -3.42 7.29
N GLY A 501 14.70 -4.36 7.34
CA GLY A 501 16.02 -4.09 7.93
C GLY A 501 16.73 -2.90 7.28
N ASN A 502 16.49 -2.67 5.99
CA ASN A 502 17.04 -1.56 5.22
C ASN A 502 16.26 -0.26 5.43
N ARG A 503 14.95 -0.30 5.69
CA ARG A 503 14.16 0.88 6.04
C ARG A 503 14.65 1.47 7.37
N LYS A 504 14.79 0.64 8.41
CA LYS A 504 15.33 1.07 9.73
C LYS A 504 16.75 1.65 9.62
N LEU A 505 17.58 1.11 8.71
CA LEU A 505 18.92 1.65 8.43
C LEU A 505 18.91 2.96 7.62
N ALA A 506 17.96 3.12 6.69
CA ALA A 506 17.83 4.33 5.86
C ALA A 506 17.18 5.48 6.62
N THR A 507 16.11 5.23 7.39
CA THR A 507 15.50 6.22 8.28
C THR A 507 16.47 6.65 9.38
N GLY A 508 17.23 5.69 9.94
CA GLY A 508 18.34 6.00 10.84
C GLY A 508 19.42 6.93 10.26
N LYS A 509 19.58 6.97 8.94
CA LYS A 509 20.50 7.88 8.23
C LYS A 509 19.87 9.21 7.80
N LEU A 510 18.54 9.31 7.72
CA LEU A 510 17.83 10.57 7.48
C LEU A 510 17.93 11.51 8.68
N HIS A 511 18.13 10.97 9.89
CA HIS A 511 18.35 11.72 11.14
C HIS A 511 19.76 12.33 11.31
N LEU A 512 20.60 12.37 10.26
CA LEU A 512 22.03 12.71 10.42
C LEU A 512 22.33 14.21 10.37
N VAL A 513 21.37 15.09 10.05
CA VAL A 513 21.59 16.55 10.03
C VAL A 513 20.43 17.31 10.70
N PRO A 514 20.55 17.61 12.01
CA PRO A 514 19.65 18.49 12.77
C PRO A 514 19.31 19.80 12.02
N GLY A 515 18.04 20.21 12.00
CA GLY A 515 17.59 21.44 11.32
C GLY A 515 17.39 21.34 9.79
N THR A 516 17.67 20.18 9.18
CA THR A 516 17.33 19.88 7.76
C THR A 516 16.56 18.56 7.60
N ASP A 517 16.04 18.02 8.72
CA ASP A 517 15.31 16.76 8.74
C ASP A 517 13.88 16.96 8.21
N PRO A 518 13.46 16.26 7.13
CA PRO A 518 12.09 16.33 6.62
C PRO A 518 11.03 15.92 7.66
N PHE A 519 11.36 15.08 8.64
CA PHE A 519 10.47 14.76 9.75
C PHE A 519 10.21 15.97 10.64
N GLU A 520 11.26 16.72 10.97
CA GLU A 520 11.18 17.92 11.80
C GLU A 520 10.35 19.02 11.11
N GLU A 521 10.56 19.22 9.80
CA GLU A 521 9.78 20.19 9.02
C GLU A 521 8.28 19.85 9.01
N VAL A 522 7.94 18.58 8.78
CA VAL A 522 6.53 18.12 8.78
C VAL A 522 5.91 18.24 10.17
N VAL A 523 6.64 17.87 11.22
CA VAL A 523 6.15 18.02 12.60
C VAL A 523 5.89 19.49 12.89
N TYR A 524 6.84 20.40 12.68
CA TYR A 524 6.62 21.82 12.98
C TYR A 524 5.51 22.45 12.14
N ALA A 525 5.33 22.03 10.89
CA ALA A 525 4.24 22.50 10.05
C ALA A 525 2.85 22.07 10.57
N ASN A 526 2.76 20.94 11.28
CA ASN A 526 1.48 20.33 11.66
C ASN A 526 1.23 20.28 13.17
N ILE A 527 2.24 20.55 14.01
CA ILE A 527 2.14 20.38 15.47
C ILE A 527 1.07 21.28 16.08
N ALA A 528 0.94 22.54 15.63
CA ALA A 528 -0.10 23.45 16.11
C ALA A 528 -1.51 22.92 15.77
N TYR A 529 -1.70 22.33 14.59
CA TYR A 529 -2.98 21.73 14.21
C TYR A 529 -3.28 20.50 15.07
N ASN A 530 -2.33 19.57 15.19
CA ASN A 530 -2.52 18.34 15.97
C ASN A 530 -2.71 18.59 17.46
N THR A 531 -2.00 19.57 18.03
CA THR A 531 -2.20 19.99 19.41
C THR A 531 -3.61 20.55 19.60
N LEU A 532 -4.03 21.53 18.80
CA LEU A 532 -5.40 22.06 18.92
C LEU A 532 -6.46 20.95 18.72
N LEU A 533 -6.24 20.06 17.75
CA LEU A 533 -7.13 18.93 17.49
C LEU A 533 -7.25 18.01 18.71
N SER A 534 -6.16 17.59 19.34
CA SER A 534 -6.21 16.76 20.58
C SER A 534 -7.09 17.40 21.66
N HIS A 535 -6.89 18.69 21.95
CA HIS A 535 -7.68 19.40 22.97
C HIS A 535 -9.18 19.44 22.62
N ILE A 536 -9.51 19.63 21.34
CA ILE A 536 -10.89 19.63 20.86
C ILE A 536 -11.49 18.21 20.86
N GLU A 537 -10.72 17.20 20.51
CA GLU A 537 -11.14 15.79 20.55
C GLU A 537 -11.43 15.33 21.98
N ASN A 538 -10.65 15.77 22.96
CA ASN A 538 -10.92 15.51 24.38
C ASN A 538 -12.29 16.05 24.83
N LEU A 539 -12.68 17.23 24.32
CA LEU A 539 -14.03 17.75 24.54
C LEU A 539 -15.09 16.91 23.81
N ALA A 540 -14.82 16.47 22.58
CA ALA A 540 -15.74 15.63 21.83
C ALA A 540 -15.94 14.25 22.50
N ALA A 541 -14.90 13.73 23.14
CA ALA A 541 -14.92 12.48 23.90
C ALA A 541 -15.69 12.61 25.23
N ASP A 542 -15.62 13.76 25.91
CA ASP A 542 -16.25 13.99 27.23
C ASP A 542 -17.76 13.73 27.24
N ARG A 543 -18.18 12.59 27.78
CA ARG A 543 -19.57 12.13 27.85
C ARG A 543 -20.50 13.08 28.62
N SER A 544 -19.98 14.06 29.37
CA SER A 544 -20.79 15.11 30.00
C SER A 544 -21.43 16.07 28.99
N ILE A 545 -20.77 16.29 27.84
CA ILE A 545 -21.26 17.12 26.74
C ILE A 545 -22.25 16.29 25.91
N LYS A 546 -23.52 16.69 25.89
CA LYS A 546 -24.61 15.89 25.27
C LYS A 546 -25.00 16.35 23.87
N THR A 547 -24.74 17.60 23.54
CA THR A 547 -25.16 18.19 22.26
C THR A 547 -24.02 18.87 21.53
N PHE A 548 -24.15 18.97 20.20
CA PHE A 548 -23.18 19.66 19.37
C PHE A 548 -23.04 21.15 19.73
N GLU A 549 -24.13 21.83 20.11
CA GLU A 549 -24.06 23.23 20.55
C GLU A 549 -23.32 23.39 21.88
N GLN A 550 -23.48 22.45 22.81
CA GLN A 550 -22.67 22.44 24.05
C GLN A 550 -21.19 22.22 23.74
N PHE A 551 -20.88 21.30 22.83
CA PHE A 551 -19.52 21.05 22.36
C PHE A 551 -18.90 22.31 21.73
N LYS A 552 -19.60 22.96 20.80
CA LYS A 552 -19.16 24.24 20.20
C LYS A 552 -18.90 25.31 21.26
N THR A 553 -19.81 25.45 22.22
CA THR A 553 -19.66 26.43 23.31
C THR A 553 -18.42 26.15 24.15
N ARG A 554 -18.13 24.87 24.44
CA ARG A 554 -16.94 24.46 25.21
C ARG A 554 -15.64 24.53 24.40
N ALA A 555 -15.72 24.40 23.07
CA ALA A 555 -14.59 24.55 22.16
C ALA A 555 -14.19 26.02 21.95
N GLU A 556 -15.13 26.97 22.04
CA GLU A 556 -14.87 28.38 21.73
C GLU A 556 -13.69 29.02 22.50
N PRO A 557 -13.51 28.78 23.82
CA PRO A 557 -12.34 29.28 24.55
C PRO A 557 -11.01 28.78 23.97
N LEU A 558 -10.95 27.53 23.52
CA LEU A 558 -9.77 26.97 22.86
C LEU A 558 -9.54 27.58 21.49
N LEU A 559 -10.61 27.89 20.76
CA LEU A 559 -10.55 28.44 19.40
C LEU A 559 -10.29 29.95 19.35
N SER A 560 -10.66 30.68 20.40
CA SER A 560 -10.49 32.15 20.50
C SER A 560 -9.34 32.59 21.40
N GLY A 561 -8.83 31.71 22.27
CA GLY A 561 -7.72 32.01 23.17
C GLY A 561 -6.43 32.36 22.44
N THR A 562 -5.49 33.03 23.09
CA THR A 562 -4.16 33.33 22.54
C THR A 562 -3.03 32.62 23.29
N ALA A 563 -3.36 32.02 24.44
CA ALA A 563 -2.40 31.24 25.22
C ALA A 563 -1.92 30.02 24.41
N PRO A 564 -0.62 29.69 24.46
CA PRO A 564 -0.13 28.42 23.95
C PRO A 564 -0.84 27.23 24.63
N LEU A 565 -1.07 26.16 23.87
CA LEU A 565 -1.69 24.94 24.39
C LEU A 565 -0.62 23.90 24.71
N PRO A 566 -0.72 23.17 25.82
CA PRO A 566 0.25 22.12 26.13
C PRO A 566 0.19 21.01 25.09
N LEU A 567 1.35 20.44 24.76
CA LEU A 567 1.45 19.27 23.88
C LEU A 567 0.73 18.07 24.48
N ASP A 568 0.13 17.27 23.61
CA ASP A 568 -0.43 15.99 23.99
C ASP A 568 0.69 14.99 24.34
N PRO A 569 0.50 14.07 25.31
CA PRO A 569 1.50 13.05 25.64
C PRO A 569 1.97 12.20 24.45
N ASP A 570 1.08 11.93 23.48
CA ASP A 570 1.46 11.22 22.26
C ASP A 570 2.36 12.06 21.35
N ASP A 571 2.11 13.37 21.25
CA ASP A 571 2.95 14.29 20.48
C ASP A 571 4.34 14.46 21.11
N VAL A 572 4.43 14.43 22.45
CA VAL A 572 5.71 14.38 23.18
C VAL A 572 6.44 13.07 22.88
N THR A 573 5.73 11.95 22.86
CA THR A 573 6.30 10.63 22.54
C THR A 573 6.80 10.59 21.10
N LEU A 574 6.01 11.09 20.14
CA LEU A 574 6.40 11.26 18.75
C LEU A 574 7.68 12.07 18.61
N SER A 575 7.75 13.24 19.27
CA SER A 575 8.91 14.13 19.21
C SER A 575 10.19 13.46 19.74
N LYS A 576 10.06 12.61 20.77
CA LYS A 576 11.17 11.81 21.31
C LYS A 576 11.60 10.70 20.36
N VAL A 577 10.63 9.99 19.77
CA VAL A 577 10.87 8.92 18.78
C VAL A 577 11.60 9.48 17.55
N LEU A 578 11.29 10.71 17.17
CA LEU A 578 11.93 11.43 16.06
C LEU A 578 13.23 12.17 16.46
N ASN A 579 13.68 12.04 17.72
CA ASN A 579 14.88 12.70 18.24
C ASN A 579 14.91 14.23 18.03
N MET A 580 13.75 14.87 18.16
CA MET A 580 13.62 16.32 17.95
C MET A 580 14.16 17.15 19.13
N ASP A 581 14.30 16.55 20.31
CA ASP A 581 14.87 17.20 21.50
C ASP A 581 16.40 17.24 21.42
N HIS A 582 16.91 18.13 20.57
CA HIS A 582 18.34 18.30 20.32
C HIS A 582 18.75 19.78 20.35
N THR A 583 20.06 20.02 20.24
CA THR A 583 20.63 21.37 20.11
C THR A 583 21.04 21.64 18.67
N GLU A 584 20.69 22.81 18.15
CA GLU A 584 21.07 23.30 16.83
C GLU A 584 22.06 24.47 16.94
N THR A 585 22.74 24.81 15.84
CA THR A 585 23.68 25.93 15.80
C THR A 585 22.91 27.24 15.64
N ASP A 586 23.14 28.22 16.52
CA ASP A 586 22.46 29.51 16.47
C ASP A 586 23.20 30.49 15.54
N TYR A 587 22.92 30.38 14.24
CA TYR A 587 23.49 31.27 13.22
C TYR A 587 23.03 32.74 13.34
N GLU A 588 21.97 33.02 14.11
CA GLU A 588 21.49 34.37 14.37
C GLU A 588 22.23 35.03 15.55
N ALA A 589 22.86 34.23 16.41
CA ALA A 589 23.71 34.74 17.47
C ALA A 589 25.02 35.30 16.91
N ARG A 590 25.62 36.21 17.66
CA ARG A 590 26.95 36.72 17.31
C ARG A 590 27.96 35.57 17.32
N PRO A 591 28.74 35.36 16.24
CA PRO A 591 29.76 34.32 16.21
C PRO A 591 30.81 34.58 17.28
N ILE A 592 31.25 33.52 17.94
CA ILE A 592 32.40 33.51 18.83
C ILE A 592 33.64 33.51 17.93
N VAL A 593 34.24 34.69 17.78
CA VAL A 593 35.44 34.87 16.98
C VAL A 593 36.66 34.45 17.81
N GLY A 594 37.26 33.31 17.46
CA GLY A 594 38.58 32.90 17.96
C GLY A 594 39.73 33.66 17.31
N TYR A 595 40.97 33.25 17.62
CA TYR A 595 42.21 33.86 17.10
C TYR A 595 42.21 34.01 15.55
N PRO A 596 42.99 34.96 15.01
CA PRO A 596 43.10 35.15 13.56
C PRO A 596 43.44 33.84 12.85
N GLY A 597 42.54 33.37 11.97
CA GLY A 597 42.68 32.11 11.22
C GLY A 597 41.71 30.99 11.63
N THR A 598 40.90 31.15 12.68
CA THR A 598 39.86 30.16 13.03
C THR A 598 38.51 30.47 12.38
N MET A 599 37.81 29.43 11.90
CA MET A 599 36.42 29.53 11.44
C MET A 599 35.51 30.07 12.56
N PRO A 600 34.56 30.97 12.27
CA PRO A 600 33.63 31.48 13.27
C PRO A 600 32.82 30.33 13.89
N ALA A 601 32.85 30.21 15.23
CA ALA A 601 32.06 29.25 15.97
C ALA A 601 30.77 29.93 16.45
N PHE A 602 29.62 29.35 16.14
CA PHE A 602 28.33 29.87 16.62
C PHE A 602 27.90 29.10 17.87
N PRO A 603 27.27 29.77 18.86
CA PRO A 603 26.75 29.08 20.04
C PRO A 603 25.63 28.11 19.66
N ALA A 604 25.41 27.09 20.49
CA ALA A 604 24.27 26.19 20.32
C ALA A 604 23.02 26.78 20.97
N LYS A 605 21.85 26.57 20.35
CA LYS A 605 20.53 26.78 20.95
C LYS A 605 19.75 25.48 20.97
N TYR A 606 18.76 25.38 21.84
CA TYR A 606 17.83 24.24 21.81
C TYR A 606 16.90 24.36 20.60
N ALA A 607 16.57 23.22 19.99
CA ALA A 607 15.57 23.15 18.93
C ALA A 607 14.21 23.69 19.42
N PRO A 608 13.39 24.27 18.52
CA PRO A 608 12.10 24.88 18.87
C PRO A 608 11.17 23.99 19.71
N ILE A 609 11.23 22.66 19.52
CA ILE A 609 10.41 21.70 20.26
C ILE A 609 10.58 21.79 21.78
N LYS A 610 11.76 22.18 22.28
CA LYS A 610 12.01 22.32 23.72
C LYS A 610 11.13 23.42 24.33
N SER A 611 10.96 24.53 23.61
CA SER A 611 10.03 25.58 24.02
C SER A 611 8.59 25.10 24.02
N TYR A 612 8.20 24.22 23.11
CA TYR A 612 6.84 23.66 23.09
C TYR A 612 6.60 22.70 24.27
N PHE A 613 7.61 21.95 24.71
CA PHE A 613 7.52 21.15 25.94
C PHE A 613 7.34 22.03 27.18
N ASP A 614 8.07 23.13 27.28
CA ASP A 614 8.08 23.96 28.49
C ASP A 614 6.90 24.94 28.55
N ASN A 615 6.54 25.53 27.40
CA ASN A 615 5.63 26.67 27.33
C ASN A 615 4.34 26.38 26.55
N GLY A 616 4.22 25.21 25.92
CA GLY A 616 3.13 24.87 25.01
C GLY A 616 3.33 25.40 23.58
N VAL A 617 2.45 24.95 22.68
CA VAL A 617 2.46 25.28 21.26
C VAL A 617 1.59 26.51 20.99
N PRO A 618 2.13 27.57 20.36
CA PRO A 618 1.33 28.68 19.90
C PRO A 618 0.45 28.25 18.72
N ILE A 619 -0.86 28.53 18.82
CA ILE A 619 -1.82 28.13 17.77
C ILE A 619 -2.16 29.33 16.90
N SER A 620 -1.81 29.24 15.62
CA SER A 620 -2.02 30.32 14.65
C SER A 620 -3.51 30.55 14.33
N PRO A 621 -3.90 31.77 13.89
CA PRO A 621 -5.27 32.05 13.45
C PRO A 621 -5.76 31.12 12.34
N ASP A 622 -4.91 30.78 11.37
CA ASP A 622 -5.27 29.89 10.26
C ASP A 622 -5.63 28.48 10.74
N VAL A 623 -4.86 27.93 11.68
CA VAL A 623 -5.14 26.63 12.32
C VAL A 623 -6.47 26.68 13.08
N ARG A 624 -6.75 27.76 13.79
CA ARG A 624 -8.03 27.94 14.51
C ARG A 624 -9.21 27.97 13.55
N VAL A 625 -9.10 28.69 12.44
CA VAL A 625 -10.12 28.74 11.40
C VAL A 625 -10.34 27.36 10.79
N GLN A 626 -9.25 26.63 10.51
CA GLN A 626 -9.31 25.28 9.98
C GLN A 626 -10.06 24.34 10.93
N VAL A 627 -9.64 24.22 12.20
CA VAL A 627 -10.31 23.33 13.17
C VAL A 627 -11.75 23.77 13.45
N ARG A 628 -12.02 25.09 13.50
CA ARG A 628 -13.39 25.63 13.63
C ARG A 628 -14.30 25.14 12.51
N SER A 629 -13.81 25.08 11.28
CA SER A 629 -14.58 24.57 10.13
C SER A 629 -14.84 23.06 10.19
N GLN A 630 -14.11 22.32 11.03
CA GLN A 630 -14.18 20.87 11.16
C GLN A 630 -14.93 20.40 12.41
N LEU A 631 -15.41 21.29 13.29
CA LEU A 631 -16.03 20.91 14.56
C LEU A 631 -17.16 19.89 14.40
N GLU A 632 -18.00 20.03 13.39
CA GLU A 632 -19.09 19.07 13.15
C GLU A 632 -18.55 17.68 12.79
N ILE A 633 -17.51 17.62 11.96
CA ILE A 633 -16.86 16.38 11.56
C ILE A 633 -16.22 15.72 12.79
N ILE A 634 -15.46 16.48 13.58
CA ILE A 634 -14.81 16.00 14.81
C ILE A 634 -15.85 15.47 15.80
N TRP A 635 -16.94 16.22 16.04
CA TRP A 635 -18.00 15.79 16.94
C TRP A 635 -18.65 14.47 16.49
N ARG A 636 -19.02 14.37 15.21
CA ARG A 636 -19.62 13.15 14.65
C ARG A 636 -18.65 11.96 14.70
N ALA A 637 -17.36 12.18 14.43
CA ALA A 637 -16.34 11.15 14.51
C ALA A 637 -16.25 10.51 15.92
N TRP A 638 -16.50 11.28 16.98
CA TRP A 638 -16.53 10.77 18.36
C TRP A 638 -17.89 10.26 18.80
N ARG A 639 -18.99 10.84 18.30
CA ARG A 639 -20.34 10.60 18.82
C ARG A 639 -21.25 9.71 17.98
N GLY A 640 -20.93 9.52 16.70
CA GLY A 640 -21.82 8.87 15.71
C GLY A 640 -22.72 9.89 15.04
#